data_AF-A0A429DSW1-F1
#
_entry.id   AF-A0A429DSW1-F1
#
_cell.length_a   1.000
_cell.length_b   1.000
_cell.length_c   1.000
_cell.angle_alpha   90.00
_cell.angle_beta   90.00
_cell.angle_gamma   90.00
#
_symmetry.space_group_name_H-M   'P 1'
#
loop_
_entity.id
_entity.type
_entity.pdbx_description
1 polymer ?
#
loop_
_entity_poly.entity_id
_entity_poly.type
_entity_poly.pdbx_seq_one_letter_code
_entity_poly.pdbx_strand_id
1 'polypeptide(L)'
;MSTALDASRPLSTFRSRVAALAAGILTLSSVVTGFAAEAAPVSALTSPASSFTAVQPTRFLDTVRGVGIPVGPVGARTTVTGSAAGLAPEGTTAVVVNVWAEGPTADTAVTVFPHGTARPNLPNLVVQNGKRRSNQVTVQVGADRALDFYNESGSTHLVVSIMGYYTTAPGSRYTPVSAARLPIASIGPNATTRLALTGEVPATATAVTFSLTLSQPTVATYVTASPAATPRPTMASVAAYPGGQGSNLITVKIGANRSIDLYNLAGTVQVEANVIGFYATDYGALFTPVAPERVLDSRTGLGVFDGQARKIGPKSDLSYRLQRSIPSNALALALNLTGYSATANTAITAWENRSSSEPPPSVHVVPGQTISVAVAPLVGSIFGSPATAGDVVRTTYVHNRAGSIDVTADLSGYFTLPPADCLVNCVTTWGPYSWEQGDVLPMAMKPFSGLSDVVELAGWSDSGYALRADGTVKAWGATSAGRLGNGWWAGGATTSESPVPVVGLTSVKAIASGDTKGYALKSDGTVWQWGQNVVTPVQVSGLTGVTAISASREAGYALKADGTVWSWGGNTRGELGNGSTVSSSSTPVRVSGLTGIKTLGAASGDNGYAIRTDGTVAAWGDNSQGQLGNGVTCTTPSACFSRVPVQVSGLTGVTSVTGSWARAFALKSDGTVFSWGDNRSGGLGNGSDCGPGCLSTVPVQVRGVADAKAVGRFGGGGYAVRADGTVLGWGSNDSFGLGAAVMSYPYYTTVPVEVPGLSGVKAITDGLALR
;
A
#
# COMPACT_ATOMS: atom_id res chain seq x y z
N MET A 1 -45.08 31.50 -43.46
CA MET A 1 -44.21 32.14 -44.48
C MET A 1 -42.80 32.11 -43.91
N SER A 2 -41.80 31.40 -44.45
CA SER A 2 -41.34 31.24 -45.86
C SER A 2 -40.39 32.35 -46.29
N THR A 3 -39.21 31.93 -46.82
CA THR A 3 -38.28 32.65 -47.75
C THR A 3 -37.76 34.03 -47.34
N ALA A 4 -36.46 34.35 -47.19
CA ALA A 4 -35.18 33.99 -47.89
C ALA A 4 -34.84 34.87 -49.11
N LEU A 5 -33.52 35.05 -49.37
CA LEU A 5 -32.85 35.68 -50.55
C LEU A 5 -32.96 37.23 -50.66
N ASP A 6 -32.01 38.00 -51.23
CA ASP A 6 -30.56 37.78 -51.50
C ASP A 6 -29.81 39.13 -51.75
N ALA A 7 -28.48 39.08 -51.79
CA ALA A 7 -27.46 39.91 -52.49
C ALA A 7 -27.70 41.41 -52.83
N SER A 8 -26.73 42.26 -52.43
CA SER A 8 -25.98 43.12 -53.38
C SER A 8 -24.72 43.81 -52.78
N ARG A 9 -23.77 44.11 -53.67
CA ARG A 9 -22.51 44.90 -53.55
C ARG A 9 -22.49 45.87 -54.79
N PRO A 10 -21.54 46.81 -55.04
CA PRO A 10 -20.15 46.88 -54.53
C PRO A 10 -19.48 48.29 -54.35
N LEU A 11 -18.19 48.25 -53.96
CA LEU A 11 -17.07 49.13 -54.37
C LEU A 11 -17.10 50.67 -54.13
N SER A 12 -16.18 51.10 -53.27
CA SER A 12 -15.14 52.08 -53.66
C SER A 12 -13.76 51.57 -53.18
N THR A 13 -12.66 52.08 -53.74
CA THR A 13 -11.33 51.46 -53.63
C THR A 13 -10.26 52.40 -53.08
N PHE A 14 -9.38 51.87 -52.22
CA PHE A 14 -7.95 52.22 -52.25
C PHE A 14 -7.09 51.07 -51.73
N ARG A 15 -5.95 50.82 -52.40
CA ARG A 15 -4.89 49.90 -51.95
C ARG A 15 -3.61 50.71 -51.75
N SER A 16 -2.95 50.60 -50.58
CA SER A 16 -1.49 50.52 -50.54
C SER A 16 -0.94 50.00 -49.21
N ARG A 17 -0.39 48.79 -49.25
CA ARG A 17 0.76 48.26 -48.50
C ARG A 17 1.16 48.95 -47.18
N VAL A 18 0.93 48.25 -46.07
CA VAL A 18 1.88 48.20 -44.94
C VAL A 18 2.47 46.79 -44.91
N ALA A 19 3.79 46.67 -44.81
CA ALA A 19 4.46 45.39 -44.65
C ALA A 19 4.55 45.03 -43.16
N ALA A 20 3.80 44.02 -42.72
CA ALA A 20 3.94 43.45 -41.39
C ALA A 20 4.98 42.32 -41.42
N LEU A 21 6.01 42.40 -40.56
CA LEU A 21 6.94 41.29 -40.36
C LEU A 21 6.19 40.11 -39.73
N ALA A 22 6.16 38.96 -40.42
CA ALA A 22 5.72 37.70 -39.85
C ALA A 22 6.82 37.14 -38.92
N ALA A 23 6.97 37.75 -37.74
CA ALA A 23 7.81 37.21 -36.67
C ALA A 23 7.19 35.91 -36.15
N GLY A 24 7.71 34.77 -36.61
CA GLY A 24 7.16 33.45 -36.29
C GLY A 24 7.29 33.10 -34.82
N ILE A 25 6.21 33.24 -34.05
CA ILE A 25 6.13 32.73 -32.67
C ILE A 25 6.02 31.20 -32.73
N LEU A 26 7.14 30.50 -32.52
CA LEU A 26 7.09 29.10 -32.10
C LEU A 26 6.45 29.04 -30.72
N THR A 27 5.18 28.65 -30.65
CA THR A 27 4.53 28.27 -29.40
C THR A 27 5.03 26.89 -28.97
N LEU A 28 5.06 26.60 -27.66
CA LEU A 28 5.61 25.35 -27.09
C LEU A 28 5.05 24.09 -27.75
N SER A 29 3.82 24.13 -28.26
CA SER A 29 3.21 23.07 -29.06
C SER A 29 4.14 22.50 -30.15
N SER A 30 4.87 23.38 -30.85
CA SER A 30 5.71 23.00 -32.00
C SER A 30 6.93 22.15 -31.65
N VAL A 31 7.48 22.28 -30.42
CA VAL A 31 8.56 21.41 -29.91
C VAL A 31 8.02 20.04 -29.50
N VAL A 32 6.70 19.92 -29.28
CA VAL A 32 6.03 18.75 -28.69
C VAL A 32 5.22 17.95 -29.72
N THR A 33 4.88 18.52 -30.87
CA THR A 33 4.24 17.81 -32.00
C THR A 33 5.23 17.11 -32.93
N GLY A 34 6.55 17.26 -32.71
CA GLY A 34 7.61 16.75 -33.59
C GLY A 34 8.00 15.28 -33.42
N PHE A 35 7.33 14.52 -32.53
CA PHE A 35 7.66 13.11 -32.25
C PHE A 35 7.19 12.16 -33.36
N ALA A 36 7.87 12.20 -34.52
CA ALA A 36 7.69 11.20 -35.57
C ALA A 36 8.04 9.80 -35.05
N ALA A 37 7.16 8.83 -35.31
CA ALA A 37 7.30 7.46 -34.83
C ALA A 37 8.09 6.61 -35.83
N GLU A 38 9.41 6.47 -35.59
CA GLU A 38 10.26 5.47 -36.26
C GLU A 38 10.73 4.46 -35.21
N ALA A 39 9.87 3.49 -34.91
CA ALA A 39 10.09 2.50 -33.86
C ALA A 39 10.86 1.28 -34.40
N ALA A 40 12.19 1.34 -34.39
CA ALA A 40 13.01 0.14 -34.50
C ALA A 40 12.86 -0.72 -33.22
N PRO A 41 12.56 -2.03 -33.33
CA PRO A 41 12.41 -2.88 -32.16
C PRO A 41 13.79 -3.20 -31.56
N VAL A 42 14.18 -2.47 -30.53
CA VAL A 42 15.38 -2.78 -29.72
C VAL A 42 15.06 -3.93 -28.76
N SER A 43 15.98 -4.88 -28.63
CA SER A 43 15.94 -5.88 -27.56
C SER A 43 15.98 -5.18 -26.20
N ALA A 44 14.84 -5.08 -25.52
CA ALA A 44 14.76 -4.49 -24.19
C ALA A 44 15.68 -5.25 -23.23
N LEU A 45 16.45 -4.52 -22.43
CA LEU A 45 17.28 -5.10 -21.38
C LEU A 45 16.37 -5.85 -20.40
N THR A 46 16.55 -7.17 -20.27
CA THR A 46 15.80 -8.01 -19.34
C THR A 46 16.48 -8.04 -17.98
N SER A 47 16.21 -7.03 -17.14
CA SER A 47 16.71 -7.00 -15.77
C SER A 47 15.79 -7.77 -14.81
N PRO A 48 16.35 -8.57 -13.88
CA PRO A 48 15.58 -9.15 -12.78
C PRO A 48 15.14 -8.09 -11.77
N ALA A 49 14.18 -8.46 -10.91
CA ALA A 49 13.80 -7.68 -9.75
C ALA A 49 15.02 -7.46 -8.81
N SER A 50 15.17 -6.25 -8.28
CA SER A 50 16.42 -5.77 -7.70
C SER A 50 16.21 -4.88 -6.47
N SER A 51 17.18 -4.88 -5.56
CA SER A 51 17.16 -4.11 -4.31
C SER A 51 17.91 -2.77 -4.48
N PHE A 52 17.50 -1.76 -3.72
CA PHE A 52 18.07 -0.41 -3.75
C PHE A 52 19.22 -0.24 -2.75
N THR A 53 20.29 0.44 -3.19
CA THR A 53 21.32 0.99 -2.32
C THR A 53 21.38 2.50 -2.49
N ALA A 54 21.06 3.22 -1.42
CA ALA A 54 21.10 4.68 -1.38
C ALA A 54 22.52 5.19 -1.08
N VAL A 55 23.03 6.11 -1.91
CA VAL A 55 24.37 6.69 -1.76
C VAL A 55 24.32 8.14 -1.29
N GLN A 56 25.48 8.73 -0.97
CA GLN A 56 25.57 10.19 -0.86
C GLN A 56 25.40 10.81 -2.25
N PRO A 57 24.63 11.92 -2.43
CA PRO A 57 24.42 12.52 -3.74
C PRO A 57 25.73 12.93 -4.42
N THR A 58 26.20 12.10 -5.36
CA THR A 58 27.58 12.18 -5.90
C THR A 58 27.56 12.47 -7.40
N ARG A 59 28.26 13.53 -7.79
CA ARG A 59 28.32 14.04 -9.17
C ARG A 59 29.22 13.19 -10.06
N PHE A 60 28.73 12.79 -11.22
CA PHE A 60 29.53 12.08 -12.23
C PHE A 60 29.53 12.76 -13.61
N LEU A 61 28.59 13.70 -13.87
CA LEU A 61 28.60 14.53 -15.07
C LEU A 61 28.34 16.00 -14.67
N ASP A 62 29.20 16.92 -15.10
CA ASP A 62 29.01 18.38 -14.94
C ASP A 62 29.71 19.12 -16.08
N THR A 63 28.91 19.49 -17.08
CA THR A 63 29.34 20.23 -18.27
C THR A 63 29.70 21.70 -18.00
N VAL A 64 29.43 22.23 -16.80
CA VAL A 64 29.85 23.58 -16.36
C VAL A 64 31.28 23.55 -15.83
N ARG A 65 31.69 22.44 -15.18
CA ARG A 65 32.96 22.33 -14.44
C ARG A 65 33.93 21.28 -14.98
N GLY A 66 33.52 20.47 -15.95
CA GLY A 66 34.36 19.45 -16.57
C GLY A 66 34.43 18.13 -15.78
N VAL A 67 33.38 17.76 -15.04
CA VAL A 67 33.36 16.49 -14.28
C VAL A 67 32.82 15.39 -15.19
N GLY A 68 33.63 14.35 -15.43
CA GLY A 68 33.27 13.18 -16.26
C GLY A 68 33.18 13.44 -17.76
N ILE A 69 33.23 14.71 -18.18
CA ILE A 69 33.09 15.19 -19.56
C ILE A 69 33.78 16.56 -19.70
N PRO A 70 34.26 16.99 -20.88
CA PRO A 70 34.77 18.36 -21.07
C PRO A 70 33.76 19.46 -20.73
N VAL A 71 34.27 20.67 -20.47
CA VAL A 71 33.45 21.88 -20.26
C VAL A 71 32.82 22.32 -21.59
N GLY A 72 31.51 22.53 -21.60
CA GLY A 72 30.76 23.04 -22.76
C GLY A 72 29.29 22.62 -22.70
N PRO A 73 28.32 23.49 -23.05
CA PRO A 73 26.91 23.14 -23.01
C PRO A 73 26.57 22.06 -24.04
N VAL A 74 25.62 21.20 -23.73
CA VAL A 74 25.08 20.22 -24.68
C VAL A 74 24.31 20.98 -25.76
N GLY A 75 24.68 20.77 -27.02
CA GLY A 75 24.08 21.44 -28.17
C GLY A 75 22.69 20.89 -28.54
N ALA A 76 22.07 21.50 -29.55
CA ALA A 76 20.80 21.02 -30.09
C ALA A 76 21.01 19.64 -30.74
N ARG A 77 20.03 18.75 -30.57
CA ARG A 77 20.04 17.37 -31.08
C ARG A 77 21.31 16.57 -30.77
N THR A 78 21.98 16.90 -29.67
CA THR A 78 23.29 16.35 -29.29
C THR A 78 23.14 15.42 -28.08
N THR A 79 23.79 14.26 -28.14
CA THR A 79 23.98 13.36 -26.99
C THR A 79 25.30 13.65 -26.29
N VAL A 80 25.31 13.60 -24.97
CA VAL A 80 26.52 13.41 -24.17
C VAL A 80 26.39 12.18 -23.27
N THR A 81 27.48 11.44 -23.10
CA THR A 81 27.49 10.22 -22.27
C THR A 81 28.14 10.50 -20.91
N GLY A 82 27.61 9.91 -19.84
CA GLY A 82 28.22 9.91 -18.50
C GLY A 82 28.18 8.53 -17.86
N SER A 83 29.29 8.10 -17.24
CA SER A 83 29.37 6.79 -16.59
C SER A 83 29.18 6.87 -15.08
N ALA A 84 28.31 6.01 -14.55
CA ALA A 84 28.16 5.75 -13.13
C ALA A 84 29.03 4.58 -12.62
N ALA A 85 29.91 4.00 -13.46
CA ALA A 85 30.63 2.76 -13.17
C ALA A 85 31.53 2.79 -11.91
N GLY A 86 32.03 3.98 -11.54
CA GLY A 86 32.81 4.19 -10.31
C GLY A 86 31.97 4.49 -9.06
N LEU A 87 30.64 4.57 -9.19
CA LEU A 87 29.69 4.92 -8.11
C LEU A 87 28.58 3.87 -7.91
N ALA A 88 28.42 2.95 -8.86
CA ALA A 88 27.53 1.80 -8.79
C ALA A 88 28.31 0.52 -9.20
N PRO A 89 28.17 -0.61 -8.48
CA PRO A 89 28.96 -1.82 -8.70
C PRO A 89 28.50 -2.62 -9.93
N GLU A 90 29.28 -3.61 -10.33
CA GLU A 90 28.84 -4.61 -11.31
C GLU A 90 27.57 -5.33 -10.84
N GLY A 91 26.75 -5.80 -11.79
CA GLY A 91 25.41 -6.33 -11.49
C GLY A 91 24.35 -5.27 -11.16
N THR A 92 24.66 -3.98 -11.34
CA THR A 92 23.66 -2.90 -11.28
C THR A 92 22.65 -3.05 -12.42
N THR A 93 21.35 -3.08 -12.11
CA THR A 93 20.23 -3.17 -13.05
C THR A 93 19.74 -1.79 -13.50
N ALA A 94 19.72 -0.82 -12.58
CA ALA A 94 19.29 0.55 -12.81
C ALA A 94 19.97 1.53 -11.85
N VAL A 95 20.02 2.80 -12.21
CA VAL A 95 20.47 3.90 -11.33
C VAL A 95 19.37 4.93 -11.12
N VAL A 96 19.39 5.58 -9.95
CA VAL A 96 18.54 6.73 -9.64
C VAL A 96 19.43 7.97 -9.65
N VAL A 97 19.18 8.88 -10.60
CA VAL A 97 19.98 10.09 -10.82
C VAL A 97 19.09 11.33 -10.70
N ASN A 98 19.64 12.44 -10.19
CA ASN A 98 18.99 13.75 -10.29
C ASN A 98 19.68 14.55 -11.39
N VAL A 99 18.94 14.88 -12.44
CA VAL A 99 19.42 15.60 -13.62
C VAL A 99 19.02 17.06 -13.48
N TRP A 100 19.99 17.96 -13.59
CA TRP A 100 19.81 19.42 -13.51
C TRP A 100 20.24 20.06 -14.83
N ALA A 101 19.35 20.89 -15.38
CA ALA A 101 19.61 21.73 -16.54
C ALA A 101 19.92 23.17 -16.09
N GLU A 102 21.01 23.73 -16.60
CA GLU A 102 21.59 25.02 -16.21
C GLU A 102 21.79 25.90 -17.46
N GLY A 103 21.30 27.14 -17.43
CA GLY A 103 21.45 28.09 -18.53
C GLY A 103 20.87 27.65 -19.90
N PRO A 104 19.66 27.08 -20.00
CA PRO A 104 19.05 26.70 -21.28
C PRO A 104 18.80 27.95 -22.15
N THR A 105 19.28 27.94 -23.40
CA THR A 105 19.19 29.07 -24.34
C THR A 105 17.91 29.08 -25.20
N ALA A 106 17.12 28.00 -25.12
CA ALA A 106 15.80 27.87 -25.70
C ALA A 106 14.92 26.96 -24.82
N ASP A 107 13.62 26.90 -25.09
CA ASP A 107 12.78 25.83 -24.56
C ASP A 107 13.25 24.50 -25.15
N THR A 108 13.51 23.51 -24.29
CA THR A 108 14.12 22.23 -24.67
C THR A 108 13.62 21.07 -23.81
N ALA A 109 13.93 19.86 -24.25
CA ALA A 109 13.66 18.62 -23.56
C ALA A 109 14.95 17.78 -23.50
N VAL A 110 15.17 17.13 -22.34
CA VAL A 110 16.29 16.22 -22.10
C VAL A 110 15.76 14.81 -21.92
N THR A 111 16.28 13.88 -22.71
CA THR A 111 16.02 12.43 -22.59
C THR A 111 17.25 11.73 -22.04
N VAL A 112 17.04 10.79 -21.12
CA VAL A 112 18.06 10.00 -20.43
C VAL A 112 17.78 8.52 -20.63
N PHE A 113 18.76 7.77 -21.12
CA PHE A 113 18.59 6.37 -21.53
C PHE A 113 19.89 5.57 -21.33
N PRO A 114 19.83 4.22 -21.25
CA PRO A 114 21.04 3.40 -21.15
C PRO A 114 21.96 3.65 -22.36
N HIS A 115 23.27 3.76 -22.13
CA HIS A 115 24.21 4.02 -23.21
C HIS A 115 24.14 2.97 -24.33
N GLY A 116 24.23 3.42 -25.58
CA GLY A 116 24.20 2.54 -26.76
C GLY A 116 22.83 1.92 -27.08
N THR A 117 21.77 2.28 -26.36
CA THR A 117 20.38 1.91 -26.71
C THR A 117 19.70 2.99 -27.55
N ALA A 118 18.58 2.68 -28.21
CA ALA A 118 17.85 3.70 -28.96
C ALA A 118 17.18 4.71 -28.01
N ARG A 119 17.38 6.01 -28.28
CA ARG A 119 16.78 7.12 -27.54
C ARG A 119 15.24 7.01 -27.52
N PRO A 120 14.58 6.90 -26.35
CA PRO A 120 13.12 6.98 -26.26
C PRO A 120 12.58 8.33 -26.74
N ASN A 121 11.44 8.34 -27.41
CA ASN A 121 10.71 9.57 -27.76
C ASN A 121 9.94 10.18 -26.57
N LEU A 122 10.45 9.93 -25.35
CA LEU A 122 9.83 10.26 -24.06
C LEU A 122 10.84 11.13 -23.27
N PRO A 123 10.62 12.44 -23.10
CA PRO A 123 11.57 13.29 -22.38
C PRO A 123 11.42 13.15 -20.87
N ASN A 124 12.55 13.04 -20.16
CA ASN A 124 12.56 12.93 -18.70
C ASN A 124 12.54 14.32 -18.02
N LEU A 125 12.99 15.37 -18.71
CA LEU A 125 13.06 16.71 -18.16
C LEU A 125 12.76 17.76 -19.25
N VAL A 126 11.62 18.43 -19.15
CA VAL A 126 11.30 19.61 -19.99
C VAL A 126 11.72 20.89 -19.28
N VAL A 127 12.36 21.79 -20.02
CA VAL A 127 13.04 22.98 -19.50
C VAL A 127 12.67 24.21 -20.33
N GLN A 128 12.38 25.32 -19.67
CA GLN A 128 12.09 26.60 -20.33
C GLN A 128 13.35 27.47 -20.43
N ASN A 129 13.44 28.27 -21.49
CA ASN A 129 14.52 29.24 -21.72
C ASN A 129 14.80 30.09 -20.47
N GLY A 130 16.07 30.22 -20.10
CA GLY A 130 16.52 30.95 -18.92
C GLY A 130 16.14 30.36 -17.56
N LYS A 131 15.37 29.26 -17.48
CA LYS A 131 14.92 28.64 -16.21
C LYS A 131 15.59 27.30 -15.96
N ARG A 132 16.49 27.26 -14.98
CA ARG A 132 17.03 26.00 -14.43
C ARG A 132 15.91 25.11 -13.87
N ARG A 133 16.00 23.80 -14.12
CA ARG A 133 15.07 22.78 -13.62
C ARG A 133 15.82 21.48 -13.29
N SER A 134 15.25 20.70 -12.37
CA SER A 134 15.68 19.34 -12.03
C SER A 134 14.52 18.36 -12.13
N ASN A 135 14.81 17.11 -12.48
CA ASN A 135 13.95 15.95 -12.22
C ASN A 135 14.83 14.79 -11.70
N GLN A 136 14.30 13.98 -10.79
CA GLN A 136 14.90 12.68 -10.47
C GLN A 136 14.42 11.64 -11.49
N VAL A 137 15.35 10.83 -12.00
CA VAL A 137 15.09 9.84 -13.05
C VAL A 137 15.68 8.51 -12.62
N THR A 138 14.87 7.45 -12.69
CA THR A 138 15.35 6.07 -12.61
C THR A 138 15.57 5.56 -14.03
N VAL A 139 16.77 5.06 -14.31
CA VAL A 139 17.17 4.61 -15.65
C VAL A 139 17.81 3.24 -15.56
N GLN A 140 17.36 2.31 -16.38
CA GLN A 140 18.01 1.01 -16.56
C GLN A 140 19.42 1.19 -17.13
N VAL A 141 20.37 0.30 -16.83
CA VAL A 141 21.76 0.44 -17.30
C VAL A 141 22.33 -0.85 -17.88
N GLY A 142 23.30 -0.71 -18.79
CA GLY A 142 24.10 -1.81 -19.32
C GLY A 142 25.25 -2.20 -18.37
N ALA A 143 26.05 -3.17 -18.82
CA ALA A 143 27.21 -3.67 -18.06
C ALA A 143 28.32 -2.62 -17.85
N ASP A 144 28.32 -1.54 -18.62
CA ASP A 144 29.19 -0.37 -18.52
C ASP A 144 28.71 0.70 -17.51
N ARG A 145 27.47 0.58 -17.05
CA ARG A 145 26.78 1.55 -16.17
C ARG A 145 26.82 2.98 -16.71
N ALA A 146 26.81 3.14 -18.03
CA ALA A 146 26.78 4.44 -18.68
C ALA A 146 25.37 4.86 -19.11
N LEU A 147 25.16 6.17 -19.18
CA LEU A 147 23.90 6.81 -19.52
C LEU A 147 24.15 7.86 -20.60
N ASP A 148 23.28 7.88 -21.60
CA ASP A 148 23.24 8.90 -22.63
C ASP A 148 22.20 9.97 -22.27
N PHE A 149 22.61 11.23 -22.39
CA PHE A 149 21.82 12.42 -22.12
C PHE A 149 21.69 13.23 -23.41
N TYR A 150 20.50 13.19 -24.02
CA TYR A 150 20.21 13.88 -25.27
C TYR A 150 19.47 15.19 -25.01
N ASN A 151 19.92 16.30 -25.61
CA ASN A 151 19.22 17.58 -25.61
C ASN A 151 18.56 17.85 -26.98
N GLU A 152 17.26 18.13 -27.02
CA GLU A 152 16.52 18.31 -28.28
C GLU A 152 16.79 19.67 -28.94
N SER A 153 16.68 20.78 -28.20
CA SER A 153 16.68 22.15 -28.74
C SER A 153 17.65 23.09 -28.03
N GLY A 154 18.04 24.17 -28.71
CA GLY A 154 18.94 25.20 -28.17
C GLY A 154 20.27 24.62 -27.67
N SER A 155 20.73 25.10 -26.52
CA SER A 155 21.83 24.53 -25.78
C SER A 155 21.59 24.66 -24.27
N THR A 156 22.11 23.73 -23.49
CA THR A 156 21.96 23.72 -22.02
C THR A 156 23.14 23.02 -21.36
N HIS A 157 23.57 23.47 -20.18
CA HIS A 157 24.51 22.71 -19.37
C HIS A 157 23.76 21.66 -18.55
N LEU A 158 24.23 20.41 -18.60
CA LEU A 158 23.79 19.34 -17.72
C LEU A 158 24.73 19.16 -16.53
N VAL A 159 24.13 18.94 -15.37
CA VAL A 159 24.79 18.51 -14.12
C VAL A 159 24.00 17.33 -13.57
N VAL A 160 24.66 16.20 -13.31
CA VAL A 160 24.01 14.95 -12.90
C VAL A 160 24.74 14.32 -11.73
N SER A 161 23.96 13.93 -10.72
CA SER A 161 24.46 13.17 -9.57
C SER A 161 23.63 11.91 -9.36
N ILE A 162 24.30 10.82 -8.98
CA ILE A 162 23.65 9.58 -8.54
C ILE A 162 23.17 9.73 -7.09
N MET A 163 21.96 9.23 -6.84
CA MET A 163 21.26 9.24 -5.55
C MET A 163 21.19 7.83 -4.95
N GLY A 164 21.20 6.81 -5.82
CA GLY A 164 21.33 5.40 -5.47
C GLY A 164 21.34 4.52 -6.72
N TYR A 165 21.49 3.21 -6.53
CA TYR A 165 21.49 2.21 -7.58
C TYR A 165 20.70 0.97 -7.17
N TYR A 166 20.33 0.15 -8.15
CA TYR A 166 19.63 -1.11 -7.97
C TYR A 166 20.50 -2.29 -8.37
N THR A 167 20.49 -3.37 -7.58
CA THR A 167 21.30 -4.58 -7.79
C THR A 167 20.53 -5.85 -7.42
N THR A 168 20.90 -7.00 -7.97
CA THR A 168 20.40 -8.32 -7.52
C THR A 168 20.91 -8.74 -6.14
N ALA A 169 21.96 -8.10 -5.63
CA ALA A 169 22.46 -8.33 -4.28
C ALA A 169 21.41 -7.95 -3.20
N PRO A 170 21.48 -8.53 -1.99
CA PRO A 170 20.66 -8.11 -0.86
C PRO A 170 20.84 -6.62 -0.53
N GLY A 171 19.75 -5.93 -0.24
CA GLY A 171 19.73 -4.48 -0.03
C GLY A 171 18.34 -4.00 0.36
N SER A 172 18.07 -2.70 0.19
CA SER A 172 16.82 -2.11 0.69
C SER A 172 15.68 -2.24 -0.31
N ARG A 173 14.47 -2.49 0.17
CA ARG A 173 13.26 -2.72 -0.62
C ARG A 173 12.27 -1.58 -0.40
N TYR A 174 11.55 -1.19 -1.45
CA TYR A 174 10.65 -0.03 -1.42
C TYR A 174 9.35 -0.38 -0.71
N THR A 175 8.82 0.53 0.10
CA THR A 175 7.45 0.48 0.59
C THR A 175 6.79 1.84 0.33
N PRO A 176 5.70 1.90 -0.46
CA PRO A 176 4.92 3.12 -0.59
C PRO A 176 4.20 3.43 0.73
N VAL A 177 3.95 4.71 0.98
CA VAL A 177 3.05 5.17 2.05
C VAL A 177 2.11 6.24 1.51
N SER A 178 0.90 6.33 2.08
CA SER A 178 0.01 7.44 1.80
C SER A 178 0.67 8.75 2.23
N ALA A 179 0.58 9.77 1.39
CA ALA A 179 1.46 10.94 1.44
C ALA A 179 1.41 11.71 2.79
N ALA A 180 2.44 11.56 3.62
CA ALA A 180 2.54 12.16 4.95
C ALA A 180 3.27 13.50 4.92
N ARG A 181 2.57 14.59 5.28
CA ARG A 181 3.08 15.97 5.19
C ARG A 181 3.97 16.32 6.37
N LEU A 182 5.27 16.48 6.13
CA LEU A 182 6.24 16.83 7.17
C LEU A 182 6.01 18.26 7.70
N PRO A 183 6.11 18.50 9.02
CA PRO A 183 6.00 19.84 9.60
C PRO A 183 7.25 20.67 9.26
N ILE A 184 7.09 21.67 8.39
CA ILE A 184 8.17 22.56 7.95
C ILE A 184 7.67 24.01 7.80
N ALA A 185 8.53 24.96 8.18
CA ALA A 185 8.33 26.39 7.98
C ALA A 185 9.14 26.91 6.77
N SER A 186 8.89 28.15 6.35
CA SER A 186 9.66 28.79 5.27
C SER A 186 11.16 28.79 5.57
N ILE A 187 11.99 28.38 4.61
CA ILE A 187 13.45 28.37 4.75
C ILE A 187 14.01 29.71 4.26
N GLY A 188 14.85 30.35 5.08
CA GLY A 188 15.53 31.61 4.76
C GLY A 188 16.76 31.46 3.86
N PRO A 189 17.46 32.56 3.55
CA PRO A 189 18.63 32.54 2.66
C PRO A 189 19.83 31.86 3.32
N ASN A 190 20.51 30.98 2.59
CA ASN A 190 21.61 30.14 3.07
C ASN A 190 21.29 29.30 4.34
N ALA A 191 20.01 29.10 4.66
CA ALA A 191 19.59 28.37 5.85
C ALA A 191 19.37 26.88 5.56
N THR A 192 19.63 26.04 6.56
CA THR A 192 19.33 24.59 6.55
C THR A 192 18.27 24.27 7.60
N THR A 193 17.19 23.61 7.19
CA THR A 193 16.19 23.03 8.09
C THR A 193 16.37 21.52 8.14
N ARG A 194 16.52 20.97 9.34
CA ARG A 194 16.57 19.51 9.57
C ARG A 194 15.16 18.96 9.74
N LEU A 195 14.84 17.90 9.02
CA LEU A 195 13.59 17.15 9.16
C LEU A 195 13.86 15.79 9.80
N ALA A 196 13.23 15.54 10.94
CA ALA A 196 13.19 14.23 11.56
C ALA A 196 12.12 13.36 10.89
N LEU A 197 12.42 12.09 10.68
CA LEU A 197 11.54 11.08 10.07
C LEU A 197 11.15 9.99 11.07
N THR A 198 11.41 10.21 12.37
CA THR A 198 11.02 9.29 13.44
C THR A 198 9.50 9.33 13.61
N GLY A 199 8.83 8.23 13.28
CA GLY A 199 7.36 8.11 13.18
C GLY A 199 6.90 7.88 11.74
N GLU A 200 7.60 8.48 10.78
CA GLU A 200 7.30 8.44 9.34
C GLU A 200 7.90 7.20 8.65
N VAL A 201 9.06 6.73 9.12
CA VAL A 201 9.82 5.60 8.53
C VAL A 201 10.37 4.67 9.63
N PRO A 202 10.54 3.35 9.36
CA PRO A 202 11.05 2.40 10.34
C PRO A 202 12.53 2.66 10.74
N ALA A 203 12.98 2.01 11.81
CA ALA A 203 14.40 2.04 12.23
C ALA A 203 15.38 1.49 11.17
N THR A 204 14.89 0.62 10.29
CA THR A 204 15.62 -0.04 9.20
C THR A 204 15.61 0.75 7.89
N ALA A 205 14.99 1.94 7.86
CA ALA A 205 14.93 2.76 6.65
C ALA A 205 16.31 3.36 6.29
N THR A 206 16.76 3.13 5.06
CA THR A 206 18.05 3.59 4.52
C THR A 206 17.91 4.77 3.57
N ALA A 207 16.72 4.98 2.99
CA ALA A 207 16.34 6.13 2.19
C ALA A 207 14.84 6.45 2.33
N VAL A 208 14.49 7.71 2.08
CA VAL A 208 13.12 8.21 2.02
C VAL A 208 12.85 8.82 0.64
N THR A 209 11.64 8.64 0.13
CA THR A 209 11.15 9.22 -1.12
C THR A 209 10.00 10.17 -0.81
N PHE A 210 10.15 11.44 -1.18
CA PHE A 210 9.18 12.49 -0.86
C PHE A 210 9.00 13.47 -2.02
N SER A 211 7.77 13.96 -2.20
CA SER A 211 7.54 15.11 -3.08
C SER A 211 8.01 16.36 -2.36
N LEU A 212 8.75 17.22 -3.06
CA LEU A 212 9.26 18.48 -2.56
C LEU A 212 8.72 19.61 -3.44
N THR A 213 7.85 20.44 -2.89
CA THR A 213 7.30 21.62 -3.55
C THR A 213 7.83 22.90 -2.89
N LEU A 214 8.21 23.86 -3.71
CA LEU A 214 8.66 25.19 -3.34
C LEU A 214 7.66 26.23 -3.85
N SER A 215 7.17 27.08 -2.94
CA SER A 215 6.20 28.14 -3.23
C SER A 215 6.63 29.50 -2.67
N GLN A 216 6.02 30.56 -3.19
CA GLN A 216 6.27 31.96 -2.80
C GLN A 216 7.77 32.34 -2.66
N PRO A 217 8.66 31.94 -3.60
CA PRO A 217 10.06 32.32 -3.53
C PRO A 217 10.24 33.83 -3.76
N THR A 218 10.91 34.48 -2.83
CA THR A 218 11.17 35.94 -2.88
C THR A 218 12.18 36.34 -3.96
N VAL A 219 13.12 35.45 -4.30
CA VAL A 219 14.06 35.56 -5.44
C VAL A 219 14.21 34.20 -6.11
N ALA A 220 14.86 34.13 -7.28
CA ALA A 220 15.17 32.84 -7.90
C ALA A 220 16.12 32.02 -6.99
N THR A 221 15.69 30.82 -6.60
CA THR A 221 16.42 29.99 -5.63
C THR A 221 16.27 28.48 -5.93
N TYR A 222 17.04 27.67 -5.23
CA TYR A 222 16.83 26.24 -5.13
C TYR A 222 16.93 25.74 -3.70
N VAL A 223 16.27 24.61 -3.44
CA VAL A 223 16.49 23.79 -2.25
C VAL A 223 17.28 22.53 -2.63
N THR A 224 18.27 22.20 -1.82
CA THR A 224 19.03 20.94 -1.86
C THR A 224 18.61 20.08 -0.68
N ALA A 225 18.15 18.86 -0.96
CA ALA A 225 17.93 17.83 0.04
C ALA A 225 19.16 16.93 0.17
N SER A 226 19.52 16.57 1.40
CA SER A 226 20.71 15.77 1.69
C SER A 226 20.55 14.93 2.97
N PRO A 227 21.33 13.85 3.15
CA PRO A 227 21.32 13.08 4.39
C PRO A 227 21.81 13.96 5.54
N ALA A 228 21.11 13.95 6.68
CA ALA A 228 21.41 14.89 7.75
C ALA A 228 22.84 14.75 8.31
N ALA A 229 23.44 15.91 8.62
CA ALA A 229 24.80 16.06 9.14
C ALA A 229 25.91 15.52 8.20
N THR A 230 25.68 15.57 6.89
CA THR A 230 26.70 15.24 5.87
C THR A 230 27.06 16.46 5.01
N PRO A 231 28.21 16.48 4.31
CA PRO A 231 28.61 17.61 3.47
C PRO A 231 27.56 17.91 2.39
N ARG A 232 27.02 19.14 2.38
CA ARG A 232 25.91 19.51 1.50
C ARG A 232 26.30 19.38 0.01
N PRO A 233 25.54 18.64 -0.81
CA PRO A 233 25.74 18.58 -2.26
C PRO A 233 25.66 19.97 -2.91
N THR A 234 26.45 20.21 -3.95
CA THR A 234 26.46 21.47 -4.71
C THR A 234 25.48 21.46 -5.89
N MET A 235 24.32 20.84 -5.70
CA MET A 235 23.29 20.59 -6.72
C MET A 235 21.90 20.82 -6.14
N ALA A 236 21.00 21.41 -6.94
CA ALA A 236 19.61 21.60 -6.59
C ALA A 236 18.81 20.29 -6.63
N SER A 237 17.92 20.11 -5.66
CA SER A 237 16.85 19.10 -5.71
C SER A 237 15.61 19.67 -6.41
N VAL A 238 15.22 20.91 -6.06
CA VAL A 238 14.11 21.67 -6.69
C VAL A 238 14.54 23.13 -6.83
N ALA A 239 14.16 23.79 -7.93
CA ALA A 239 14.31 25.23 -8.12
C ALA A 239 12.97 25.94 -8.34
N ALA A 240 12.88 27.18 -7.86
CA ALA A 240 11.69 28.02 -7.93
C ALA A 240 12.04 29.48 -8.23
N TYR A 241 11.07 30.20 -8.82
CA TYR A 241 11.22 31.55 -9.36
C TYR A 241 10.05 32.42 -8.89
N PRO A 242 10.26 33.73 -8.65
CA PRO A 242 9.18 34.64 -8.24
C PRO A 242 7.96 34.55 -9.16
N GLY A 243 6.76 34.54 -8.56
CA GLY A 243 5.50 34.35 -9.28
C GLY A 243 5.18 32.92 -9.72
N GLY A 244 6.03 31.93 -9.43
CA GLY A 244 5.83 30.53 -9.80
C GLY A 244 6.14 29.52 -8.69
N GLN A 245 6.03 28.24 -9.03
CA GLN A 245 6.33 27.10 -8.15
C GLN A 245 7.40 26.17 -8.75
N GLY A 246 8.08 25.44 -7.86
CA GLY A 246 9.00 24.35 -8.20
C GLY A 246 8.51 23.07 -7.54
N SER A 247 8.54 21.95 -8.26
CA SER A 247 8.27 20.61 -7.72
C SER A 247 9.24 19.61 -8.33
N ASN A 248 9.64 18.61 -7.55
CA ASN A 248 10.35 17.40 -7.99
C ASN A 248 10.09 16.30 -6.94
N LEU A 249 10.26 15.03 -7.32
CA LEU A 249 10.31 13.92 -6.39
C LEU A 249 11.77 13.60 -6.05
N ILE A 250 12.08 13.47 -4.76
CA ILE A 250 13.45 13.17 -4.33
C ILE A 250 13.47 11.93 -3.44
N THR A 251 14.13 10.88 -3.91
CA THR A 251 14.71 9.84 -3.05
C THR A 251 16.04 10.34 -2.49
N VAL A 252 16.19 10.33 -1.16
CA VAL A 252 17.40 10.75 -0.43
C VAL A 252 17.78 9.67 0.58
N LYS A 253 19.07 9.34 0.69
CA LYS A 253 19.60 8.51 1.77
C LYS A 253 19.29 9.13 3.14
N ILE A 254 18.85 8.33 4.10
CA ILE A 254 18.56 8.79 5.46
C ILE A 254 19.89 9.01 6.21
N GLY A 255 20.02 10.16 6.88
CA GLY A 255 21.17 10.51 7.71
C GLY A 255 21.00 10.07 9.17
N ALA A 256 21.90 10.57 10.03
CA ALA A 256 21.88 10.26 11.45
C ALA A 256 20.51 10.55 12.11
N ASN A 257 20.18 9.78 13.15
CA ASN A 257 18.94 9.93 13.94
C ASN A 257 17.62 9.88 13.13
N ARG A 258 17.62 9.18 11.97
CA ARG A 258 16.55 9.18 10.96
C ARG A 258 16.16 10.61 10.54
N SER A 259 17.10 11.34 9.96
CA SER A 259 16.83 12.71 9.51
C SER A 259 17.49 13.08 8.17
N ILE A 260 16.93 14.10 7.52
CA ILE A 260 17.45 14.74 6.30
C ILE A 260 17.58 16.25 6.52
N ASP A 261 18.52 16.87 5.82
CA ASP A 261 18.75 18.32 5.83
C ASP A 261 18.30 18.94 4.50
N LEU A 262 17.39 19.92 4.58
CA LEU A 262 16.96 20.75 3.46
C LEU A 262 17.62 22.13 3.54
N TYR A 263 18.46 22.48 2.58
CA TYR A 263 19.14 23.78 2.47
C TYR A 263 18.52 24.64 1.37
N ASN A 264 18.21 25.91 1.65
CA ASN A 264 17.82 26.90 0.64
C ASN A 264 18.98 27.84 0.28
N LEU A 265 19.20 28.10 -1.01
CA LEU A 265 20.26 29.00 -1.45
C LEU A 265 19.98 30.48 -1.11
N ALA A 266 18.88 31.04 -1.63
CA ALA A 266 18.66 32.48 -1.71
C ALA A 266 17.22 32.89 -1.35
N GLY A 267 17.08 34.10 -0.83
CA GLY A 267 15.83 34.65 -0.31
C GLY A 267 15.13 33.76 0.73
N THR A 268 13.87 34.07 1.02
CA THR A 268 12.95 33.16 1.71
C THR A 268 12.10 32.41 0.68
N VAL A 269 11.81 31.12 0.96
CA VAL A 269 10.91 30.26 0.18
C VAL A 269 10.03 29.43 1.11
N GLN A 270 8.76 29.25 0.78
CA GLN A 270 7.90 28.27 1.46
C GLN A 270 8.18 26.87 0.91
N VAL A 271 8.16 25.88 1.78
CA VAL A 271 8.46 24.49 1.44
C VAL A 271 7.30 23.60 1.87
N GLU A 272 6.96 22.64 1.03
CA GLU A 272 6.15 21.49 1.38
C GLU A 272 6.91 20.21 1.04
N ALA A 273 6.98 19.29 2.00
CA ALA A 273 7.60 17.98 1.83
C ALA A 273 6.62 16.90 2.28
N ASN A 274 6.24 16.00 1.36
CA ASN A 274 5.31 14.90 1.65
C ASN A 274 6.03 13.55 1.43
N VAL A 275 6.19 12.73 2.47
CA VAL A 275 6.76 11.38 2.35
C VAL A 275 5.76 10.48 1.64
N ILE A 276 6.16 9.85 0.54
CA ILE A 276 5.31 8.94 -0.27
C ILE A 276 5.84 7.51 -0.34
N GLY A 277 7.04 7.27 0.19
CA GLY A 277 7.60 5.96 0.39
C GLY A 277 8.99 6.02 1.01
N PHE A 278 9.56 4.85 1.31
CA PHE A 278 10.91 4.71 1.84
C PHE A 278 11.50 3.35 1.40
N TYR A 279 12.80 3.17 1.64
CA TYR A 279 13.49 1.91 1.40
C TYR A 279 14.02 1.35 2.72
N ALA A 280 13.70 0.10 3.06
CA ALA A 280 14.16 -0.58 4.28
C ALA A 280 14.74 -1.97 3.97
N THR A 281 15.62 -2.48 4.84
CA THR A 281 16.32 -3.76 4.60
C THR A 281 15.46 -5.01 4.84
N ASP A 282 14.48 -4.91 5.74
CA ASP A 282 13.76 -6.03 6.36
C ASP A 282 12.40 -6.35 5.72
N TYR A 283 11.81 -5.43 4.94
CA TYR A 283 10.57 -5.66 4.17
C TYR A 283 10.41 -4.67 3.01
N GLY A 284 9.39 -4.89 2.18
CA GLY A 284 9.06 -4.09 1.01
C GLY A 284 9.21 -4.86 -0.32
N ALA A 285 8.93 -4.16 -1.41
CA ALA A 285 9.04 -4.60 -2.79
C ALA A 285 10.44 -4.42 -3.40
N LEU A 286 10.80 -5.31 -4.32
CA LEU A 286 11.94 -5.19 -5.22
C LEU A 286 11.54 -4.38 -6.46
N PHE A 287 12.48 -3.67 -7.06
CA PHE A 287 12.26 -2.89 -8.29
C PHE A 287 12.67 -3.68 -9.52
N THR A 288 11.80 -3.74 -10.52
CA THR A 288 12.11 -4.21 -11.87
C THR A 288 12.08 -3.00 -12.81
N PRO A 289 13.23 -2.55 -13.34
CA PRO A 289 13.25 -1.52 -14.36
C PRO A 289 12.66 -2.05 -15.67
N VAL A 290 12.10 -1.17 -16.48
CA VAL A 290 11.69 -1.47 -17.86
C VAL A 290 12.25 -0.43 -18.82
N ALA A 291 12.32 -0.78 -20.11
CA ALA A 291 12.57 0.21 -21.16
C ALA A 291 11.46 1.31 -21.11
N PRO A 292 11.80 2.61 -21.21
CA PRO A 292 10.81 3.68 -21.03
C PRO A 292 9.60 3.56 -21.97
N GLU A 293 8.40 3.45 -21.37
CA GLU A 293 7.16 3.08 -22.07
C GLU A 293 6.04 4.09 -21.79
N ARG A 294 5.37 4.64 -22.82
CA ARG A 294 4.24 5.57 -22.60
C ARG A 294 2.95 4.82 -22.27
N VAL A 295 2.53 4.89 -21.00
CA VAL A 295 1.30 4.25 -20.49
C VAL A 295 0.07 5.17 -20.54
N LEU A 296 0.26 6.49 -20.71
CA LEU A 296 -0.82 7.46 -20.89
C LEU A 296 -0.39 8.59 -21.82
N ASP A 297 -1.28 9.00 -22.73
CA ASP A 297 -1.25 10.30 -23.41
C ASP A 297 -2.68 10.83 -23.60
N SER A 298 -3.06 11.83 -22.79
CA SER A 298 -4.41 12.43 -22.84
C SER A 298 -4.71 13.12 -24.18
N ARG A 299 -3.69 13.44 -24.97
CA ARG A 299 -3.80 14.22 -26.23
C ARG A 299 -4.08 13.32 -27.44
N THR A 300 -3.79 12.02 -27.32
CA THR A 300 -4.02 11.01 -28.37
C THR A 300 -5.05 9.95 -27.94
N GLY A 301 -5.37 9.87 -26.64
CA GLY A 301 -6.23 8.83 -26.08
C GLY A 301 -5.49 7.55 -25.70
N LEU A 302 -4.16 7.48 -25.91
CA LEU A 302 -3.33 6.34 -25.52
C LEU A 302 -3.46 6.05 -24.03
N GLY A 303 -3.76 4.80 -23.69
CA GLY A 303 -3.98 4.34 -22.32
C GLY A 303 -5.35 4.69 -21.74
N VAL A 304 -6.03 5.75 -22.21
CA VAL A 304 -7.33 6.19 -21.69
C VAL A 304 -8.39 5.08 -21.85
N PHE A 305 -9.25 4.88 -20.84
CA PHE A 305 -10.11 3.69 -20.75
C PHE A 305 -11.04 3.46 -21.96
N ASP A 306 -11.48 4.51 -22.64
CA ASP A 306 -12.32 4.53 -23.86
C ASP A 306 -11.55 4.95 -25.13
N GLY A 307 -10.23 5.08 -25.04
CA GLY A 307 -9.35 5.51 -26.13
C GLY A 307 -9.54 6.96 -26.59
N GLN A 308 -10.32 7.80 -25.88
CA GLN A 308 -10.62 9.16 -26.33
C GLN A 308 -9.60 10.18 -25.82
N ALA A 309 -9.11 11.03 -26.72
CA ALA A 309 -8.29 12.19 -26.37
C ALA A 309 -9.14 13.26 -25.66
N ARG A 310 -8.69 13.71 -24.49
CA ARG A 310 -9.33 14.80 -23.70
C ARG A 310 -8.38 15.34 -22.63
N LYS A 311 -8.46 16.66 -22.38
CA LYS A 311 -7.89 17.25 -21.17
C LYS A 311 -8.58 16.69 -19.91
N ILE A 312 -7.83 16.61 -18.82
CA ILE A 312 -8.39 16.38 -17.48
C ILE A 312 -9.06 17.68 -17.01
N GLY A 313 -10.30 17.61 -16.51
CA GLY A 313 -11.07 18.75 -15.99
C GLY A 313 -10.64 19.21 -14.58
N PRO A 314 -11.28 20.25 -14.01
CA PRO A 314 -10.99 20.69 -12.66
C PRO A 314 -11.59 19.71 -11.64
N LYS A 315 -10.86 19.41 -10.56
CA LYS A 315 -11.20 18.38 -9.56
C LYS A 315 -11.67 17.07 -10.17
N SER A 316 -11.06 16.67 -11.29
CA SER A 316 -11.47 15.54 -12.11
C SER A 316 -10.35 14.53 -12.25
N ASP A 317 -10.71 13.26 -12.40
CA ASP A 317 -9.78 12.16 -12.66
C ASP A 317 -9.84 11.74 -14.13
N LEU A 318 -8.68 11.38 -14.70
CA LEU A 318 -8.60 10.63 -15.96
C LEU A 318 -8.15 9.20 -15.66
N SER A 319 -9.02 8.23 -15.93
CA SER A 319 -8.74 6.79 -15.79
C SER A 319 -7.98 6.26 -17.02
N TYR A 320 -6.93 5.48 -16.76
CA TYR A 320 -6.11 4.85 -17.79
C TYR A 320 -5.75 3.41 -17.43
N ARG A 321 -5.53 2.61 -18.48
CA ARG A 321 -5.24 1.18 -18.42
C ARG A 321 -3.74 0.95 -18.34
N LEU A 322 -3.29 0.20 -17.36
CA LEU A 322 -1.91 -0.31 -17.34
C LEU A 322 -1.76 -1.44 -18.36
N GLN A 323 -0.58 -1.55 -18.99
CA GLN A 323 -0.29 -2.63 -19.94
C GLN A 323 -0.24 -4.01 -19.27
N ARG A 324 -0.46 -5.07 -20.06
CA ARG A 324 -0.47 -6.47 -19.61
C ARG A 324 0.88 -6.98 -19.06
N SER A 325 1.94 -6.17 -19.16
CA SER A 325 3.32 -6.47 -18.76
C SER A 325 3.60 -6.36 -17.24
N ILE A 326 2.71 -5.74 -16.46
CA ILE A 326 2.94 -5.50 -15.02
C ILE A 326 2.39 -6.69 -14.19
N PRO A 327 3.21 -7.35 -13.33
CA PRO A 327 2.80 -8.52 -12.51
C PRO A 327 1.78 -8.17 -11.42
N SER A 328 0.84 -9.07 -11.10
CA SER A 328 -0.29 -8.81 -10.17
C SER A 328 0.17 -8.24 -8.83
N ASN A 329 1.18 -8.84 -8.22
CA ASN A 329 1.81 -8.47 -6.94
C ASN A 329 2.71 -7.20 -6.98
N ALA A 330 2.46 -6.29 -7.92
CA ALA A 330 3.03 -4.95 -7.89
C ALA A 330 2.43 -4.13 -6.72
N LEU A 331 3.26 -3.30 -6.07
CA LEU A 331 2.87 -2.35 -5.00
C LEU A 331 2.98 -0.87 -5.41
N ALA A 332 3.79 -0.57 -6.42
CA ALA A 332 3.99 0.79 -6.91
C ALA A 332 4.58 0.80 -8.32
N LEU A 333 4.48 1.94 -9.00
CA LEU A 333 5.09 2.21 -10.29
C LEU A 333 6.09 3.37 -10.18
N ALA A 334 7.11 3.38 -11.03
CA ALA A 334 7.97 4.53 -11.24
C ALA A 334 7.59 5.21 -12.55
N LEU A 335 6.68 6.19 -12.47
CA LEU A 335 6.14 6.94 -13.63
C LEU A 335 6.82 8.30 -13.74
N ASN A 336 7.13 8.78 -14.94
CA ASN A 336 7.41 10.18 -15.21
C ASN A 336 6.14 10.86 -15.75
N LEU A 337 5.51 11.70 -14.92
CA LEU A 337 4.32 12.46 -15.34
C LEU A 337 4.76 13.76 -16.00
N THR A 338 4.27 14.04 -17.22
CA THR A 338 4.48 15.34 -17.87
C THR A 338 3.15 16.05 -18.12
N GLY A 339 2.98 17.23 -17.53
CA GLY A 339 1.80 18.09 -17.73
C GLY A 339 2.03 19.14 -18.82
N TYR A 340 1.02 19.35 -19.67
CA TYR A 340 1.05 20.27 -20.82
C TYR A 340 -0.19 21.17 -20.86
N SER A 341 -0.04 22.39 -21.40
CA SER A 341 -1.15 23.24 -21.84
C SER A 341 -2.24 23.45 -20.78
N ALA A 342 -1.82 23.71 -19.53
CA ALA A 342 -2.70 24.01 -18.40
C ALA A 342 -3.42 25.36 -18.62
N THR A 343 -4.73 25.41 -18.39
CA THR A 343 -5.54 26.64 -18.53
C THR A 343 -5.64 27.48 -17.24
N ALA A 344 -5.18 26.94 -16.11
CA ALA A 344 -5.03 27.65 -14.83
C ALA A 344 -3.82 27.11 -14.05
N ASN A 345 -3.43 27.79 -12.97
CA ASN A 345 -2.50 27.21 -11.99
C ASN A 345 -3.16 25.97 -11.36
N THR A 346 -2.53 24.81 -11.50
CA THR A 346 -3.07 23.53 -11.04
C THR A 346 -1.98 22.63 -10.46
N ALA A 347 -2.38 21.49 -9.93
CA ALA A 347 -1.48 20.37 -9.73
C ALA A 347 -2.10 19.06 -10.25
N ILE A 348 -1.24 18.16 -10.73
CA ILE A 348 -1.58 16.80 -11.13
C ILE A 348 -0.94 15.78 -10.19
N THR A 349 -1.62 14.64 -10.00
CA THR A 349 -1.21 13.56 -9.06
C THR A 349 -1.64 12.20 -9.60
N ALA A 350 -0.77 11.19 -9.52
CA ALA A 350 -1.19 9.79 -9.71
C ALA A 350 -2.00 9.34 -8.48
N TRP A 351 -3.13 8.67 -8.70
CA TRP A 351 -4.24 8.64 -7.73
C TRP A 351 -4.97 7.30 -7.67
N GLU A 352 -5.54 7.02 -6.50
CA GLU A 352 -6.46 5.90 -6.21
C GLU A 352 -7.83 6.49 -5.82
N ASN A 353 -8.88 6.07 -6.52
CA ASN A 353 -10.25 6.56 -6.38
C ASN A 353 -10.97 6.03 -5.11
N ARG A 354 -10.25 5.88 -3.99
CA ARG A 354 -10.75 5.28 -2.74
C ARG A 354 -10.50 6.13 -1.49
N SER A 355 -9.53 7.05 -1.51
CA SER A 355 -9.26 7.89 -0.33
C SER A 355 -10.25 9.06 -0.20
N SER A 356 -10.70 9.34 1.02
CA SER A 356 -11.75 10.32 1.32
C SER A 356 -11.27 11.79 1.33
N SER A 357 -10.04 12.06 0.86
CA SER A 357 -9.40 13.38 0.87
C SER A 357 -8.52 13.59 -0.36
N GLU A 358 -8.61 14.77 -0.98
CA GLU A 358 -7.82 15.19 -2.15
C GLU A 358 -6.29 15.01 -1.87
N PRO A 359 -5.53 14.36 -2.76
CA PRO A 359 -4.18 13.88 -2.44
C PRO A 359 -3.18 15.05 -2.42
N PRO A 360 -2.11 15.00 -1.59
CA PRO A 360 -1.00 15.93 -1.70
C PRO A 360 -0.42 15.97 -3.13
N PRO A 361 -0.14 17.16 -3.66
CA PRO A 361 0.12 17.36 -5.09
C PRO A 361 1.46 16.76 -5.51
N SER A 362 1.48 15.98 -6.60
CA SER A 362 2.74 15.45 -7.16
C SER A 362 3.49 16.48 -8.01
N VAL A 363 2.78 17.22 -8.86
CA VAL A 363 3.37 18.19 -9.81
C VAL A 363 2.53 19.46 -9.89
N HIS A 364 3.11 20.63 -9.59
CA HIS A 364 2.46 21.93 -9.75
C HIS A 364 2.75 22.55 -11.12
N VAL A 365 1.72 22.85 -11.92
CA VAL A 365 1.84 23.37 -13.30
C VAL A 365 1.10 24.71 -13.42
N VAL A 366 1.75 25.71 -14.01
CA VAL A 366 1.13 27.02 -14.35
C VAL A 366 0.88 27.14 -15.86
N PRO A 367 -0.02 28.02 -16.33
CA PRO A 367 -0.27 28.23 -17.75
C PRO A 367 1.00 28.56 -18.54
N GLY A 368 1.11 27.97 -19.73
CA GLY A 368 2.31 28.10 -20.57
C GLY A 368 3.53 27.31 -20.08
N GLN A 369 3.45 26.56 -18.97
CA GLN A 369 4.51 25.68 -18.50
C GLN A 369 4.27 24.22 -18.93
N THR A 370 5.36 23.53 -19.24
CA THR A 370 5.43 22.06 -19.32
C THR A 370 6.45 21.59 -18.26
N ILE A 371 6.13 20.52 -17.52
CA ILE A 371 7.00 19.98 -16.46
C ILE A 371 6.88 18.46 -16.46
N SER A 372 8.03 17.79 -16.37
CA SER A 372 8.16 16.35 -16.12
C SER A 372 8.64 16.12 -14.68
N VAL A 373 8.00 15.20 -13.95
CA VAL A 373 8.40 14.79 -12.59
C VAL A 373 8.17 13.28 -12.42
N ALA A 374 9.15 12.57 -11.85
CA ALA A 374 8.96 11.18 -11.44
C ALA A 374 7.98 11.05 -10.25
N VAL A 375 7.12 10.04 -10.24
CA VAL A 375 6.09 9.79 -9.22
C VAL A 375 6.01 8.30 -8.90
N ALA A 376 5.90 7.99 -7.61
CA ALA A 376 5.63 6.65 -7.07
C ALA A 376 4.82 6.78 -5.77
N PRO A 377 3.48 6.84 -5.86
CA PRO A 377 2.68 5.63 -5.68
C PRO A 377 1.53 5.60 -6.74
N LEU A 378 0.60 4.63 -6.81
CA LEU A 378 0.12 3.64 -5.84
C LEU A 378 0.00 2.24 -6.43
N VAL A 379 -0.08 1.25 -5.54
CA VAL A 379 -1.14 0.23 -5.62
C VAL A 379 -2.00 0.38 -4.36
N GLY A 380 -3.25 -0.01 -4.52
CA GLY A 380 -4.39 0.39 -3.73
C GLY A 380 -5.63 -0.08 -4.46
N SER A 381 -6.14 -1.22 -4.01
CA SER A 381 -7.50 -1.74 -4.17
C SER A 381 -8.30 -1.40 -5.47
N ILE A 382 -8.47 -2.42 -6.34
CA ILE A 382 -9.28 -2.28 -7.57
C ILE A 382 -10.78 -2.50 -7.27
N PHE A 383 -11.49 -1.43 -6.91
CA PHE A 383 -12.94 -1.41 -6.74
C PHE A 383 -13.67 -1.31 -8.10
N GLY A 384 -13.77 -2.43 -8.82
CA GLY A 384 -14.72 -2.61 -9.92
C GLY A 384 -15.52 -3.90 -9.73
N SER A 385 -16.85 -3.84 -9.90
CA SER A 385 -17.66 -5.06 -9.86
C SER A 385 -17.30 -5.97 -11.06
N PRO A 386 -16.92 -7.23 -10.85
CA PRO A 386 -16.57 -8.14 -11.95
C PRO A 386 -17.83 -8.62 -12.66
N ALA A 387 -18.36 -7.80 -13.57
CA ALA A 387 -19.55 -8.11 -14.36
C ALA A 387 -19.38 -9.38 -15.23
N THR A 388 -18.14 -9.68 -15.65
CA THR A 388 -17.72 -10.95 -16.26
C THR A 388 -16.24 -11.24 -15.94
N ALA A 389 -15.88 -12.51 -15.84
CA ALA A 389 -14.51 -12.96 -15.58
C ALA A 389 -13.58 -12.91 -16.83
N GLY A 390 -13.79 -11.95 -17.74
CA GLY A 390 -13.19 -11.93 -19.08
C GLY A 390 -12.09 -10.89 -19.31
N ASP A 391 -12.27 -9.64 -18.84
CA ASP A 391 -11.37 -8.52 -19.12
C ASP A 391 -11.06 -7.72 -17.86
N VAL A 392 -10.05 -8.19 -17.11
CA VAL A 392 -9.72 -7.67 -15.78
C VAL A 392 -8.68 -6.56 -15.86
N VAL A 393 -9.13 -5.39 -16.32
CA VAL A 393 -8.30 -4.23 -16.63
C VAL A 393 -7.89 -3.46 -15.37
N ARG A 394 -6.59 -3.39 -15.08
CA ARG A 394 -6.07 -2.48 -14.05
C ARG A 394 -6.25 -1.03 -14.49
N THR A 395 -6.93 -0.27 -13.63
CA THR A 395 -7.23 1.15 -13.86
C THR A 395 -6.46 1.98 -12.84
N THR A 396 -5.62 2.89 -13.33
CA THR A 396 -4.95 3.92 -12.52
C THR A 396 -5.52 5.28 -12.92
N TYR A 397 -5.43 6.26 -12.02
CA TYR A 397 -6.00 7.59 -12.24
C TYR A 397 -4.91 8.67 -12.24
N VAL A 398 -5.13 9.73 -13.01
CA VAL A 398 -4.45 11.02 -12.80
C VAL A 398 -5.50 12.05 -12.38
N HIS A 399 -5.37 12.58 -11.17
CA HIS A 399 -6.20 13.67 -10.67
C HIS A 399 -5.66 15.02 -11.14
N ASN A 400 -6.53 15.94 -11.55
CA ASN A 400 -6.20 17.35 -11.80
C ASN A 400 -7.03 18.28 -10.89
N ARG A 401 -6.35 19.14 -10.12
CA ARG A 401 -7.02 20.00 -9.12
C ARG A 401 -7.83 21.17 -9.71
N ALA A 402 -7.30 21.87 -10.71
CA ALA A 402 -7.86 23.13 -11.20
C ALA A 402 -7.67 23.33 -12.71
N GLY A 403 -8.47 24.22 -13.29
CA GLY A 403 -8.49 24.47 -14.75
C GLY A 403 -8.67 23.19 -15.54
N SER A 404 -7.97 23.09 -16.67
CA SER A 404 -7.87 21.87 -17.48
C SER A 404 -6.47 21.72 -18.06
N ILE A 405 -5.99 20.47 -18.15
CA ILE A 405 -4.59 20.16 -18.47
C ILE A 405 -4.50 18.87 -19.31
N ASP A 406 -3.48 18.77 -20.16
CA ASP A 406 -3.10 17.52 -20.83
C ASP A 406 -1.95 16.84 -20.08
N VAL A 407 -1.93 15.50 -20.05
CA VAL A 407 -0.93 14.72 -19.30
C VAL A 407 -0.44 13.53 -20.11
N THR A 408 0.87 13.28 -20.09
CA THR A 408 1.46 11.96 -20.38
C THR A 408 1.99 11.31 -19.11
N ALA A 409 2.02 9.98 -19.09
CA ALA A 409 2.75 9.21 -18.08
C ALA A 409 3.64 8.17 -18.77
N ASP A 410 4.93 8.20 -18.42
CA ASP A 410 5.97 7.34 -19.00
C ASP A 410 6.54 6.41 -17.92
N LEU A 411 6.36 5.10 -18.05
CA LEU A 411 6.80 4.07 -17.11
C LEU A 411 8.29 3.79 -17.25
N SER A 412 9.01 3.76 -16.12
CA SER A 412 10.45 3.43 -16.03
C SER A 412 10.73 2.14 -15.24
N GLY A 413 9.71 1.60 -14.56
CA GLY A 413 9.78 0.33 -13.84
C GLY A 413 8.63 0.19 -12.85
N TYR A 414 8.53 -0.99 -12.24
CA TYR A 414 7.52 -1.30 -11.23
C TYR A 414 8.17 -1.95 -10.00
N PHE A 415 7.51 -1.82 -8.86
CA PHE A 415 7.92 -2.44 -7.61
C PHE A 415 7.00 -3.61 -7.32
N THR A 416 7.51 -4.84 -7.27
CA THR A 416 6.77 -6.04 -6.88
C THR A 416 7.22 -6.54 -5.51
N LEU A 417 6.28 -7.05 -4.70
CA LEU A 417 6.70 -7.88 -3.57
C LEU A 417 7.57 -9.02 -4.11
N PRO A 418 8.66 -9.40 -3.40
CA PRO A 418 9.36 -10.62 -3.73
C PRO A 418 8.34 -11.76 -3.87
N PRO A 419 8.44 -12.61 -4.90
CA PRO A 419 7.75 -13.89 -4.89
C PRO A 419 8.03 -14.53 -3.52
N ALA A 420 6.99 -15.03 -2.86
CA ALA A 420 7.24 -15.75 -1.62
C ALA A 420 8.02 -17.02 -2.00
N ASP A 421 9.31 -17.07 -1.64
CA ASP A 421 10.14 -18.28 -1.64
C ASP A 421 9.63 -19.23 -0.54
N CYS A 422 8.35 -19.58 -0.63
CA CYS A 422 7.62 -20.26 0.41
C CYS A 422 7.79 -21.76 0.25
N LEU A 423 8.98 -22.21 0.65
CA LEU A 423 9.40 -23.60 0.61
C LEU A 423 8.68 -24.44 1.69
N VAL A 424 8.30 -23.81 2.81
CA VAL A 424 7.66 -24.45 3.98
C VAL A 424 6.75 -23.43 4.69
N ASN A 425 5.66 -23.92 5.32
CA ASN A 425 4.82 -23.17 6.27
C ASN A 425 4.21 -21.89 5.66
N CYS A 426 3.29 -22.10 4.72
CA CYS A 426 2.88 -21.08 3.76
C CYS A 426 1.48 -20.55 3.99
N VAL A 427 1.34 -19.22 3.93
CA VAL A 427 0.03 -18.55 3.98
C VAL A 427 -0.52 -18.46 2.56
N THR A 428 -1.72 -18.98 2.36
CA THR A 428 -2.55 -18.79 1.17
C THR A 428 -3.66 -17.80 1.50
N THR A 429 -3.99 -16.90 0.58
CA THR A 429 -4.97 -15.83 0.75
C THR A 429 -5.98 -15.79 -0.40
N TRP A 430 -7.22 -15.45 -0.06
CA TRP A 430 -8.36 -15.24 -0.95
C TRP A 430 -9.36 -14.29 -0.24
N GLY A 431 -10.51 -14.01 -0.84
CA GLY A 431 -11.56 -13.19 -0.22
C GLY A 431 -11.07 -11.80 0.20
N PRO A 432 -11.42 -11.30 1.41
CA PRO A 432 -11.07 -9.97 1.89
C PRO A 432 -9.58 -9.64 1.82
N TYR A 433 -8.72 -10.53 2.35
CA TYR A 433 -7.27 -10.32 2.37
C TYR A 433 -6.61 -10.39 0.99
N SER A 434 -7.28 -10.96 -0.02
CA SER A 434 -6.80 -10.86 -1.40
C SER A 434 -6.94 -9.43 -1.94
N TRP A 435 -8.03 -8.72 -1.59
CA TRP A 435 -8.16 -7.30 -1.90
C TRP A 435 -7.11 -6.44 -1.17
N GLU A 436 -6.76 -6.79 0.07
CA GLU A 436 -5.61 -6.19 0.80
C GLU A 436 -4.24 -6.57 0.21
N GLN A 437 -4.19 -7.41 -0.83
CA GLN A 437 -3.00 -7.76 -1.59
C GLN A 437 -3.11 -7.29 -3.04
N GLY A 438 -3.79 -6.15 -3.26
CA GLY A 438 -3.96 -5.48 -4.55
C GLY A 438 -4.74 -6.27 -5.61
N ASP A 439 -5.38 -7.38 -5.22
CA ASP A 439 -5.81 -8.40 -6.17
C ASP A 439 -7.23 -8.17 -6.72
N VAL A 440 -7.43 -8.68 -7.93
CA VAL A 440 -8.63 -8.45 -8.76
C VAL A 440 -9.58 -9.65 -8.82
N LEU A 441 -9.12 -10.83 -8.40
CA LEU A 441 -9.89 -12.07 -8.42
C LEU A 441 -9.92 -12.70 -7.01
N PRO A 442 -10.76 -12.18 -6.08
CA PRO A 442 -10.81 -12.65 -4.69
C PRO A 442 -11.19 -14.12 -4.55
N MET A 443 -11.80 -14.74 -5.55
CA MET A 443 -12.16 -16.16 -5.56
C MET A 443 -10.97 -17.11 -5.81
N ALA A 444 -9.80 -16.59 -6.20
CA ALA A 444 -8.61 -17.38 -6.51
C ALA A 444 -7.67 -17.51 -5.30
N MET A 445 -7.25 -18.74 -5.00
CA MET A 445 -6.28 -19.05 -3.95
C MET A 445 -4.85 -18.68 -4.41
N LYS A 446 -4.20 -17.71 -3.75
CA LYS A 446 -2.80 -17.34 -4.05
C LYS A 446 -1.89 -17.36 -2.80
N PRO A 447 -0.57 -17.59 -2.93
CA PRO A 447 0.37 -17.36 -1.83
C PRO A 447 0.34 -15.90 -1.37
N PHE A 448 0.38 -15.69 -0.05
CA PHE A 448 0.55 -14.35 0.54
C PHE A 448 1.99 -13.89 0.29
N SER A 449 2.17 -12.81 -0.48
CA SER A 449 3.49 -12.38 -0.91
C SER A 449 4.29 -11.79 0.26
N GLY A 450 5.54 -12.24 0.44
CA GLY A 450 6.38 -11.81 1.56
C GLY A 450 6.12 -12.50 2.92
N LEU A 451 5.30 -13.57 2.97
CA LEU A 451 5.19 -14.45 4.14
C LEU A 451 5.80 -15.85 3.88
N SER A 452 6.61 -16.31 4.83
CA SER A 452 7.19 -17.66 4.92
C SER A 452 7.37 -18.04 6.38
N ASP A 453 7.56 -19.33 6.66
CA ASP A 453 7.90 -19.86 7.99
C ASP A 453 6.83 -19.58 9.07
N VAL A 454 5.58 -19.40 8.65
CA VAL A 454 4.48 -19.00 9.54
C VAL A 454 4.00 -20.20 10.36
N VAL A 455 3.92 -20.04 11.68
CA VAL A 455 3.45 -21.10 12.61
C VAL A 455 2.05 -20.81 13.16
N GLU A 456 1.62 -19.55 13.15
CA GLU A 456 0.31 -19.13 13.66
C GLU A 456 -0.22 -17.92 12.88
N LEU A 457 -1.54 -17.83 12.74
CA LEU A 457 -2.26 -16.73 12.11
C LEU A 457 -3.30 -16.18 13.08
N ALA A 458 -3.38 -14.86 13.19
CA ALA A 458 -4.49 -14.15 13.83
C ALA A 458 -4.95 -13.02 12.90
N GLY A 459 -6.21 -12.60 12.98
CA GLY A 459 -6.70 -11.50 12.16
C GLY A 459 -8.16 -11.14 12.40
N TRP A 460 -8.51 -10.01 11.79
CA TRP A 460 -9.85 -9.45 11.68
C TRP A 460 -10.04 -8.95 10.24
N SER A 461 -11.27 -8.60 9.85
CA SER A 461 -11.66 -8.26 8.46
C SER A 461 -10.75 -7.28 7.70
N ASP A 462 -10.06 -6.40 8.42
CA ASP A 462 -9.28 -5.26 7.90
C ASP A 462 -7.82 -5.29 8.42
N SER A 463 -7.36 -6.37 9.08
CA SER A 463 -6.04 -6.43 9.74
C SER A 463 -5.62 -7.88 10.05
N GLY A 464 -4.46 -8.31 9.56
CA GLY A 464 -3.94 -9.65 9.81
C GLY A 464 -2.54 -9.68 10.43
N TYR A 465 -2.23 -10.79 11.10
CA TYR A 465 -0.97 -11.05 11.81
C TYR A 465 -0.48 -12.47 11.55
N ALA A 466 0.84 -12.64 11.41
CA ALA A 466 1.49 -13.93 11.28
C ALA A 466 2.67 -14.05 12.25
N LEU A 467 2.67 -15.09 13.08
CA LEU A 467 3.81 -15.49 13.90
C LEU A 467 4.72 -16.38 13.06
N ARG A 468 6.02 -16.06 13.00
CA ARG A 468 7.03 -16.85 12.30
C ARG A 468 7.81 -17.75 13.26
N ALA A 469 8.39 -18.82 12.72
CA ALA A 469 9.12 -19.84 13.48
C ALA A 469 10.35 -19.32 14.26
N ASP A 470 10.87 -18.14 13.92
CA ASP A 470 11.92 -17.44 14.67
C ASP A 470 11.39 -16.59 15.86
N GLY A 471 10.08 -16.62 16.11
CA GLY A 471 9.43 -15.86 17.18
C GLY A 471 9.27 -14.38 16.86
N THR A 472 9.39 -13.97 15.59
CA THR A 472 9.01 -12.63 15.10
C THR A 472 7.56 -12.59 14.62
N VAL A 473 6.94 -11.41 14.64
CA VAL A 473 5.55 -11.21 14.18
C VAL A 473 5.51 -10.25 12.99
N LYS A 474 4.74 -10.61 11.97
CA LYS A 474 4.38 -9.77 10.83
C LYS A 474 2.92 -9.30 10.96
N ALA A 475 2.62 -8.12 10.44
CA ALA A 475 1.29 -7.52 10.36
C ALA A 475 1.01 -6.95 8.96
N TRP A 476 -0.26 -6.82 8.58
CA TRP A 476 -0.74 -6.16 7.35
C TRP A 476 -2.18 -5.66 7.53
N GLY A 477 -2.72 -4.97 6.51
CA GLY A 477 -4.04 -4.35 6.55
C GLY A 477 -4.00 -2.93 7.12
N ALA A 478 -5.07 -2.49 7.77
CA ALA A 478 -5.27 -1.11 8.21
C ALA A 478 -4.13 -0.57 9.11
N THR A 479 -3.61 0.62 8.78
CA THR A 479 -2.64 1.37 9.59
C THR A 479 -3.29 2.12 10.75
N SER A 480 -4.60 2.38 10.65
CA SER A 480 -5.37 3.18 11.60
C SER A 480 -5.35 2.59 13.01
N ALA A 481 -5.53 3.44 14.03
CA ALA A 481 -5.42 3.05 15.44
C ALA A 481 -4.07 2.39 15.83
N GLY A 482 -3.03 2.40 14.99
CA GLY A 482 -1.73 1.77 15.28
C GLY A 482 -1.74 0.24 15.19
N ARG A 483 -2.73 -0.36 14.51
CA ARG A 483 -2.96 -1.82 14.41
C ARG A 483 -1.73 -2.62 13.93
N LEU A 484 -0.86 -2.03 13.12
CA LEU A 484 0.35 -2.71 12.61
C LEU A 484 1.47 -2.88 13.66
N GLY A 485 1.44 -2.15 14.79
CA GLY A 485 2.43 -2.28 15.87
C GLY A 485 3.89 -2.01 15.44
N ASN A 486 4.11 -1.29 14.34
CA ASN A 486 5.42 -1.07 13.73
C ASN A 486 5.97 0.36 13.94
N GLY A 487 5.26 1.18 14.71
CA GLY A 487 5.57 2.58 14.99
C GLY A 487 4.93 3.60 14.05
N TRP A 488 4.17 3.17 13.03
CA TRP A 488 3.50 4.09 12.11
C TRP A 488 2.19 4.64 12.68
N TRP A 489 1.96 5.93 12.39
CA TRP A 489 0.68 6.59 12.56
C TRP A 489 0.36 7.42 11.32
N ALA A 490 -0.35 6.83 10.36
CA ALA A 490 -1.02 7.63 9.35
C ALA A 490 -2.18 8.39 10.04
N GLY A 491 -2.22 9.72 9.91
CA GLY A 491 -3.31 10.56 10.42
C GLY A 491 -4.65 10.42 9.69
N GLY A 492 -4.87 9.29 9.02
CA GLY A 492 -6.03 8.97 8.19
C GLY A 492 -6.11 7.46 7.95
N ALA A 493 -7.23 6.99 7.39
CA ALA A 493 -7.41 5.57 7.11
C ALA A 493 -6.59 5.15 5.87
N THR A 494 -5.59 4.29 6.07
CA THR A 494 -4.78 3.70 5.00
C THR A 494 -4.53 2.22 5.31
N THR A 495 -4.13 1.44 4.31
CA THR A 495 -3.78 0.02 4.45
C THR A 495 -2.31 -0.20 4.09
N SER A 496 -1.69 -1.22 4.69
CA SER A 496 -0.42 -1.76 4.24
C SER A 496 -0.68 -3.07 3.51
N GLU A 497 -0.56 -3.04 2.18
CA GLU A 497 -0.68 -4.22 1.30
C GLU A 497 0.56 -5.15 1.40
N SER A 498 1.24 -5.20 2.54
CA SER A 498 2.54 -5.88 2.70
C SER A 498 2.81 -6.32 4.14
N PRO A 499 3.44 -7.50 4.35
CA PRO A 499 3.85 -7.96 5.68
C PRO A 499 4.97 -7.12 6.33
N VAL A 500 4.59 -6.10 7.10
CA VAL A 500 5.50 -5.29 7.92
C VAL A 500 5.82 -5.99 9.25
N PRO A 501 7.00 -5.81 9.85
CA PRO A 501 7.32 -6.37 11.16
C PRO A 501 6.65 -5.56 12.28
N VAL A 502 6.07 -6.27 13.24
CA VAL A 502 5.66 -5.69 14.53
C VAL A 502 6.94 -5.47 15.35
N VAL A 503 7.25 -4.21 15.69
CA VAL A 503 8.59 -3.87 16.21
C VAL A 503 8.75 -4.15 17.70
N GLY A 504 9.96 -4.49 18.12
CA GLY A 504 10.30 -4.75 19.53
C GLY A 504 9.89 -6.13 20.05
N LEU A 505 9.16 -6.94 19.28
CA LEU A 505 8.80 -8.31 19.64
C LEU A 505 9.78 -9.34 19.08
N THR A 506 10.25 -10.21 19.97
CA THR A 506 11.05 -11.40 19.68
C THR A 506 10.67 -12.52 20.66
N SER A 507 10.95 -13.77 20.31
CA SER A 507 10.59 -14.95 21.12
C SER A 507 9.10 -15.04 21.46
N VAL A 508 8.23 -14.60 20.53
CA VAL A 508 6.77 -14.80 20.62
C VAL A 508 6.44 -16.29 20.39
N LYS A 509 5.48 -16.82 21.15
CA LYS A 509 5.01 -18.22 21.07
C LYS A 509 3.52 -18.39 20.75
N ALA A 510 2.74 -17.31 20.79
CA ALA A 510 1.34 -17.25 20.34
C ALA A 510 0.93 -15.78 20.10
N ILE A 511 -0.09 -15.55 19.27
CA ILE A 511 -0.65 -14.24 18.90
C ILE A 511 -2.18 -14.24 19.02
N ALA A 512 -2.78 -13.06 19.16
CA ALA A 512 -4.23 -12.90 19.10
C ALA A 512 -4.61 -11.52 18.54
N SER A 513 -5.85 -11.38 18.08
CA SER A 513 -6.34 -10.18 17.38
C SER A 513 -7.76 -9.82 17.82
N GLY A 514 -7.95 -8.56 18.20
CA GLY A 514 -9.29 -7.95 18.21
C GLY A 514 -9.55 -7.19 16.92
N ASP A 515 -10.60 -6.37 16.92
CA ASP A 515 -10.87 -5.41 15.84
C ASP A 515 -9.76 -4.36 15.78
N THR A 516 -9.59 -3.60 16.86
CA THR A 516 -8.66 -2.46 16.91
C THR A 516 -7.27 -2.78 17.48
N LYS A 517 -6.94 -4.06 17.73
CA LYS A 517 -5.80 -4.50 18.55
C LYS A 517 -5.10 -5.75 18.03
N GLY A 518 -3.79 -5.81 18.26
CA GLY A 518 -3.00 -7.05 18.20
C GLY A 518 -2.38 -7.37 19.57
N TYR A 519 -2.20 -8.66 19.83
CA TYR A 519 -1.63 -9.20 21.06
C TYR A 519 -0.57 -10.25 20.75
N ALA A 520 0.45 -10.35 21.60
CA ALA A 520 1.48 -11.37 21.53
C ALA A 520 1.81 -11.92 22.93
N LEU A 521 2.02 -13.24 23.00
CA LEU A 521 2.49 -13.95 24.19
C LEU A 521 3.93 -14.39 23.95
N LYS A 522 4.86 -13.93 24.80
CA LYS A 522 6.28 -14.31 24.72
C LYS A 522 6.58 -15.63 25.43
N SER A 523 7.72 -16.24 25.09
CA SER A 523 8.22 -17.47 25.71
C SER A 523 8.31 -17.37 27.23
N ASP A 524 8.78 -16.23 27.74
CA ASP A 524 8.86 -15.82 29.16
C ASP A 524 7.50 -15.71 29.89
N GLY A 525 6.37 -15.85 29.18
CA GLY A 525 5.04 -15.77 29.76
C GLY A 525 4.54 -14.35 30.05
N THR A 526 5.17 -13.33 29.46
CA THR A 526 4.65 -11.95 29.40
C THR A 526 3.72 -11.76 28.20
N VAL A 527 2.69 -10.94 28.37
CA VAL A 527 1.73 -10.55 27.32
C VAL A 527 2.01 -9.12 26.88
N TRP A 528 1.95 -8.89 25.57
CA TRP A 528 2.18 -7.61 24.92
C TRP A 528 0.98 -7.26 24.04
N GLN A 529 0.68 -5.96 23.90
CA GLN A 529 -0.45 -5.46 23.12
C GLN A 529 -0.08 -4.19 22.34
N TRP A 530 -0.77 -3.95 21.23
CA TRP A 530 -0.70 -2.73 20.43
C TRP A 530 -2.05 -2.49 19.72
N GLY A 531 -2.19 -1.36 19.03
CA GLY A 531 -3.48 -0.85 18.57
C GLY A 531 -4.11 0.13 19.56
N GLN A 532 -5.33 0.60 19.29
CA GLN A 532 -5.97 1.71 20.03
C GLN A 532 -5.04 2.89 20.35
N ASN A 533 -4.36 3.37 19.31
CA ASN A 533 -3.39 4.48 19.31
C ASN A 533 -2.04 4.14 19.96
N VAL A 534 -1.84 2.89 20.42
CA VAL A 534 -0.54 2.36 20.85
C VAL A 534 0.17 1.77 19.62
N VAL A 535 1.02 2.58 18.98
CA VAL A 535 1.64 2.27 17.68
C VAL A 535 2.81 1.28 17.73
N THR A 536 3.34 0.98 18.93
CA THR A 536 4.38 -0.03 19.16
C THR A 536 4.00 -0.89 20.38
N PRO A 537 4.22 -2.21 20.36
CA PRO A 537 3.92 -3.11 21.47
C PRO A 537 4.34 -2.60 22.86
N VAL A 538 3.40 -2.65 23.79
CA VAL A 538 3.64 -2.43 25.22
C VAL A 538 3.27 -3.67 26.01
N GLN A 539 4.00 -3.95 27.09
CA GLN A 539 3.70 -5.07 27.98
C GLN A 539 2.42 -4.78 28.78
N VAL A 540 1.53 -5.78 28.89
CA VAL A 540 0.36 -5.74 29.76
C VAL A 540 0.82 -5.97 31.21
N SER A 541 0.72 -4.92 32.03
CA SER A 541 1.15 -4.97 33.44
C SER A 541 0.26 -5.90 34.27
N GLY A 542 0.85 -6.56 35.28
CA GLY A 542 0.16 -7.50 36.15
C GLY A 542 0.02 -8.94 35.63
N LEU A 543 0.32 -9.21 34.35
CA LEU A 543 0.35 -10.58 33.80
C LEU A 543 1.77 -11.15 33.74
N THR A 544 1.96 -12.30 34.38
CA THR A 544 3.17 -13.14 34.34
C THR A 544 2.76 -14.62 34.37
N GLY A 545 3.63 -15.50 33.85
CA GLY A 545 3.35 -16.94 33.82
C GLY A 545 2.18 -17.33 32.92
N VAL A 546 1.95 -16.57 31.83
CA VAL A 546 0.86 -16.84 30.87
C VAL A 546 1.24 -18.00 29.95
N THR A 547 0.30 -18.94 29.79
CA THR A 547 0.44 -20.17 29.00
C THR A 547 -0.28 -20.08 27.66
N ALA A 548 -1.45 -19.43 27.62
CA ALA A 548 -2.19 -19.14 26.39
C ALA A 548 -2.85 -17.75 26.44
N ILE A 549 -3.07 -17.14 25.28
CA ILE A 549 -3.85 -15.91 25.11
C ILE A 549 -5.02 -16.12 24.16
N SER A 550 -5.99 -15.23 24.22
CA SER A 550 -7.04 -15.05 23.22
C SER A 550 -7.46 -13.57 23.22
N ALA A 551 -8.35 -13.19 22.32
CA ALA A 551 -8.96 -11.86 22.27
C ALA A 551 -10.48 -12.01 22.10
N SER A 552 -11.20 -10.92 22.31
CA SER A 552 -12.52 -10.66 21.70
C SER A 552 -12.37 -9.51 20.71
N ARG A 553 -13.48 -8.96 20.19
CA ARG A 553 -13.44 -7.70 19.43
C ARG A 553 -12.63 -6.60 20.15
N GLU A 554 -12.89 -6.40 21.43
CA GLU A 554 -12.42 -5.24 22.20
C GLU A 554 -11.73 -5.61 23.53
N ALA A 555 -11.78 -6.89 23.92
CA ALA A 555 -11.11 -7.43 25.10
C ALA A 555 -9.90 -8.30 24.74
N GLY A 556 -8.98 -8.45 25.69
CA GLY A 556 -7.90 -9.42 25.68
C GLY A 556 -8.10 -10.46 26.79
N TYR A 557 -7.62 -11.68 26.57
CA TYR A 557 -7.73 -12.80 27.50
C TYR A 557 -6.38 -13.50 27.70
N ALA A 558 -6.11 -13.93 28.93
CA ALA A 558 -4.90 -14.69 29.27
C ALA A 558 -5.22 -15.83 30.23
N LEU A 559 -4.75 -17.04 29.91
CA LEU A 559 -4.70 -18.19 30.81
C LEU A 559 -3.32 -18.25 31.45
N LYS A 560 -3.26 -18.29 32.79
CA LYS A 560 -2.02 -18.44 33.55
C LYS A 560 -1.72 -19.91 33.87
N ALA A 561 -0.46 -20.22 34.16
CA ALA A 561 -0.01 -21.54 34.58
C ALA A 561 -0.66 -22.05 35.88
N ASP A 562 -1.25 -21.16 36.69
CA ASP A 562 -2.06 -21.49 37.87
C ASP A 562 -3.52 -21.88 37.55
N GLY A 563 -3.86 -21.98 36.26
CA GLY A 563 -5.20 -22.33 35.78
C GLY A 563 -6.21 -21.18 35.84
N THR A 564 -5.82 -19.98 36.26
CA THR A 564 -6.71 -18.81 36.31
C THR A 564 -6.76 -18.07 34.97
N VAL A 565 -7.97 -17.64 34.59
CA VAL A 565 -8.20 -16.81 33.39
C VAL A 565 -8.38 -15.35 33.80
N TRP A 566 -7.76 -14.46 33.03
CA TRP A 566 -7.78 -13.02 33.21
C TRP A 566 -8.23 -12.32 31.93
N SER A 567 -8.87 -11.16 32.09
CA SER A 567 -9.49 -10.37 31.01
C SER A 567 -9.21 -8.88 31.20
N TRP A 568 -9.13 -8.12 30.10
CA TRP A 568 -9.03 -6.65 30.10
C TRP A 568 -9.59 -6.09 28.79
N GLY A 569 -9.81 -4.78 28.69
CA GLY A 569 -10.43 -4.12 27.54
C GLY A 569 -11.92 -3.84 27.73
N GLY A 570 -12.72 -3.96 26.68
CA GLY A 570 -14.17 -3.69 26.70
C GLY A 570 -14.96 -4.60 27.65
N ASN A 571 -16.12 -4.12 28.10
CA ASN A 571 -17.06 -4.87 28.95
C ASN A 571 -18.54 -4.45 28.72
N THR A 572 -18.89 -4.02 27.51
CA THR A 572 -20.24 -3.49 27.20
C THR A 572 -21.34 -4.57 27.21
N ARG A 573 -20.96 -5.82 26.96
CA ARG A 573 -21.74 -7.07 26.97
C ARG A 573 -21.32 -8.02 28.11
N GLY A 574 -20.36 -7.65 28.96
CA GLY A 574 -19.83 -8.54 30.00
C GLY A 574 -18.61 -9.37 29.57
N GLU A 575 -17.91 -8.94 28.53
CA GLU A 575 -16.69 -9.54 27.96
C GLU A 575 -15.61 -9.82 29.03
N LEU A 576 -15.56 -9.10 30.15
CA LEU A 576 -14.60 -9.38 31.23
C LEU A 576 -14.95 -10.64 32.05
N GLY A 577 -16.20 -11.14 32.01
CA GLY A 577 -16.60 -12.37 32.70
C GLY A 577 -16.46 -12.37 34.23
N ASN A 578 -16.32 -11.20 34.86
CA ASN A 578 -16.08 -11.03 36.29
C ASN A 578 -17.30 -10.52 37.10
N GLY A 579 -18.47 -10.45 36.47
CA GLY A 579 -19.71 -9.92 37.06
C GLY A 579 -19.83 -8.39 37.07
N SER A 580 -18.77 -7.65 36.73
CA SER A 580 -18.73 -6.19 36.88
C SER A 580 -19.60 -5.44 35.87
N THR A 581 -20.13 -4.30 36.30
CA THR A 581 -20.94 -3.38 35.50
C THR A 581 -20.16 -2.20 34.90
N VAL A 582 -18.84 -2.09 35.18
CA VAL A 582 -17.97 -1.10 34.51
C VAL A 582 -17.94 -1.36 32.99
N SER A 583 -17.83 -0.32 32.17
CA SER A 583 -17.86 -0.45 30.70
C SER A 583 -16.56 -0.97 30.07
N SER A 584 -15.44 -0.91 30.81
CA SER A 584 -14.13 -1.44 30.40
C SER A 584 -13.19 -1.56 31.61
N SER A 585 -12.06 -2.25 31.44
CA SER A 585 -10.92 -2.24 32.37
C SER A 585 -9.60 -2.13 31.61
N SER A 586 -8.76 -1.14 31.94
CA SER A 586 -7.42 -1.01 31.36
C SER A 586 -6.40 -1.97 31.98
N THR A 587 -6.69 -2.51 33.17
CA THR A 587 -5.87 -3.50 33.87
C THR A 587 -6.53 -4.89 33.83
N PRO A 588 -5.72 -5.97 33.83
CA PRO A 588 -6.21 -7.35 33.96
C PRO A 588 -7.05 -7.57 35.22
N VAL A 589 -8.24 -8.15 35.04
CA VAL A 589 -9.13 -8.63 36.11
C VAL A 589 -9.35 -10.14 35.94
N ARG A 590 -9.58 -10.85 37.05
CA ARG A 590 -9.80 -12.30 37.01
C ARG A 590 -11.24 -12.63 36.58
N VAL A 591 -11.39 -13.56 35.64
CA VAL A 591 -12.70 -14.10 35.22
C VAL A 591 -13.28 -14.94 36.37
N SER A 592 -14.57 -14.73 36.66
CA SER A 592 -15.26 -15.38 37.79
C SER A 592 -15.61 -16.84 37.51
N GLY A 593 -15.68 -17.67 38.55
CA GLY A 593 -16.22 -19.04 38.48
C GLY A 593 -15.44 -20.09 37.67
N LEU A 594 -14.38 -19.73 36.94
CA LEU A 594 -13.62 -20.68 36.13
C LEU A 594 -12.63 -21.52 36.96
N THR A 595 -12.68 -22.83 36.73
CA THR A 595 -11.80 -23.87 37.27
C THR A 595 -11.50 -24.90 36.18
N GLY A 596 -10.36 -25.61 36.29
CA GLY A 596 -10.01 -26.69 35.38
C GLY A 596 -9.86 -26.28 33.91
N ILE A 597 -9.39 -25.06 33.63
CA ILE A 597 -9.25 -24.57 32.24
C ILE A 597 -8.01 -25.19 31.58
N LYS A 598 -8.22 -25.82 30.42
CA LYS A 598 -7.17 -26.39 29.55
C LYS A 598 -6.62 -25.35 28.57
N THR A 599 -7.49 -24.57 27.94
CA THR A 599 -7.13 -23.51 27.00
C THR A 599 -8.29 -22.51 26.83
N LEU A 600 -8.02 -21.41 26.13
CA LEU A 600 -9.03 -20.43 25.70
C LEU A 600 -9.52 -20.76 24.28
N GLY A 601 -10.76 -20.41 23.98
CA GLY A 601 -11.26 -20.36 22.60
C GLY A 601 -10.95 -19.00 21.96
N ALA A 602 -10.79 -18.95 20.65
CA ALA A 602 -10.70 -17.69 19.91
C ALA A 602 -12.08 -17.01 19.93
N ALA A 603 -12.20 -15.77 20.42
CA ALA A 603 -13.45 -15.02 20.34
C ALA A 603 -13.32 -13.87 19.33
N SER A 604 -14.35 -13.68 18.50
CA SER A 604 -14.38 -12.60 17.52
C SER A 604 -15.78 -12.02 17.29
N GLY A 605 -16.50 -11.95 18.41
CA GLY A 605 -17.55 -10.98 18.67
C GLY A 605 -17.28 -10.37 20.05
N ASP A 606 -18.30 -9.84 20.71
CA ASP A 606 -18.20 -9.29 22.07
C ASP A 606 -18.34 -10.42 23.13
N ASN A 607 -17.52 -11.47 23.00
CA ASN A 607 -17.60 -12.74 23.74
C ASN A 607 -16.25 -13.20 24.31
N GLY A 608 -16.29 -14.19 25.20
CA GLY A 608 -15.12 -14.99 25.60
C GLY A 608 -15.47 -16.46 25.78
N TYR A 609 -14.51 -17.35 25.52
CA TYR A 609 -14.68 -18.81 25.61
C TYR A 609 -13.50 -19.46 26.33
N ALA A 610 -13.77 -20.46 27.17
CA ALA A 610 -12.75 -21.28 27.82
C ALA A 610 -13.12 -22.77 27.75
N ILE A 611 -12.15 -23.61 27.42
CA ILE A 611 -12.30 -25.07 27.29
C ILE A 611 -11.74 -25.72 28.55
N ARG A 612 -12.52 -26.56 29.22
CA ARG A 612 -12.12 -27.27 30.43
C ARG A 612 -11.34 -28.56 30.13
N THR A 613 -10.65 -29.10 31.13
CA THR A 613 -9.93 -30.38 31.06
C THR A 613 -10.85 -31.58 30.82
N ASP A 614 -12.14 -31.47 31.17
CA ASP A 614 -13.19 -32.46 30.87
C ASP A 614 -13.76 -32.35 29.43
N GLY A 615 -13.31 -31.37 28.64
CA GLY A 615 -13.80 -31.11 27.29
C GLY A 615 -15.18 -30.43 27.24
N THR A 616 -15.69 -29.89 28.34
CA THR A 616 -16.82 -28.94 28.35
C THR A 616 -16.34 -27.52 28.02
N VAL A 617 -17.27 -26.65 27.63
CA VAL A 617 -16.99 -25.25 27.29
C VAL A 617 -17.72 -24.30 28.24
N ALA A 618 -17.05 -23.22 28.62
CA ALA A 618 -17.64 -22.05 29.26
C ALA A 618 -17.63 -20.86 28.29
N ALA A 619 -18.71 -20.06 28.29
CA ALA A 619 -18.89 -18.89 27.44
C ALA A 619 -19.38 -17.68 28.26
N TRP A 620 -19.03 -16.46 27.86
CA TRP A 620 -19.54 -15.20 28.42
C TRP A 620 -19.52 -14.07 27.37
N GLY A 621 -20.05 -12.90 27.72
CA GLY A 621 -20.27 -11.78 26.81
C GLY A 621 -21.64 -11.85 26.12
N ASP A 622 -21.73 -11.36 24.88
CA ASP A 622 -22.99 -11.20 24.14
C ASP A 622 -23.74 -12.53 23.90
N ASN A 623 -25.07 -12.43 23.89
CA ASN A 623 -25.98 -13.53 23.58
C ASN A 623 -27.14 -13.07 22.68
N SER A 624 -26.99 -11.94 21.97
CA SER A 624 -28.08 -11.35 21.18
C SER A 624 -28.57 -12.27 20.05
N GLN A 625 -27.69 -13.15 19.54
CA GLN A 625 -27.99 -14.19 18.56
C GLN A 625 -27.87 -15.61 19.14
N GLY A 626 -27.73 -15.78 20.46
CA GLY A 626 -27.54 -17.08 21.11
C GLY A 626 -26.08 -17.56 21.18
N GLN A 627 -25.08 -16.68 21.02
CA GLN A 627 -23.66 -17.05 20.94
C GLN A 627 -23.13 -17.78 22.19
N LEU A 628 -23.81 -17.71 23.35
CA LEU A 628 -23.38 -18.44 24.54
C LEU A 628 -23.72 -19.95 24.50
N GLY A 629 -24.56 -20.40 23.55
CA GLY A 629 -24.86 -21.82 23.33
C GLY A 629 -25.50 -22.54 24.53
N ASN A 630 -26.05 -21.80 25.49
CA ASN A 630 -26.56 -22.28 26.77
C ASN A 630 -28.09 -22.53 26.78
N GLY A 631 -28.76 -22.44 25.62
CA GLY A 631 -30.20 -22.54 25.48
C GLY A 631 -31.00 -21.26 25.77
N VAL A 632 -30.36 -20.19 26.26
CA VAL A 632 -31.06 -18.93 26.60
C VAL A 632 -31.25 -18.05 25.37
N THR A 633 -32.50 -17.69 25.09
CA THR A 633 -32.86 -16.75 24.01
C THR A 633 -32.86 -15.30 24.53
N CYS A 634 -32.33 -14.37 23.73
CA CYS A 634 -32.42 -12.93 23.96
C CYS A 634 -33.87 -12.41 23.81
N THR A 635 -34.71 -12.63 24.83
CA THR A 635 -36.09 -12.11 24.92
C THR A 635 -36.23 -10.92 25.88
N THR A 636 -35.24 -10.72 26.76
CA THR A 636 -35.15 -9.59 27.69
C THR A 636 -33.70 -9.07 27.74
N PRO A 637 -33.46 -7.79 28.07
CA PRO A 637 -32.10 -7.22 28.04
C PRO A 637 -31.05 -7.97 28.88
N SER A 638 -31.46 -8.63 29.98
CA SER A 638 -30.59 -9.43 30.84
C SER A 638 -30.32 -10.86 30.32
N ALA A 639 -31.11 -11.35 29.35
CA ALA A 639 -30.87 -12.63 28.66
C ALA A 639 -30.00 -12.48 27.40
N CYS A 640 -29.82 -11.25 26.92
CA CYS A 640 -29.09 -10.91 25.70
C CYS A 640 -27.57 -10.85 25.87
N PHE A 641 -27.02 -11.10 27.06
CA PHE A 641 -25.59 -11.25 27.34
C PHE A 641 -25.37 -11.85 28.74
N SER A 642 -24.14 -12.30 29.06
CA SER A 642 -23.76 -12.72 30.42
C SER A 642 -22.44 -12.12 30.88
N ARG A 643 -22.46 -11.49 32.06
CA ARG A 643 -21.27 -10.92 32.74
C ARG A 643 -20.44 -11.96 33.50
N VAL A 644 -20.89 -13.21 33.56
CA VAL A 644 -20.19 -14.34 34.20
C VAL A 644 -20.21 -15.56 33.28
N PRO A 645 -19.26 -16.49 33.38
CA PRO A 645 -19.24 -17.68 32.54
C PRO A 645 -20.44 -18.59 32.78
N VAL A 646 -21.15 -18.89 31.70
CA VAL A 646 -22.18 -19.94 31.61
C VAL A 646 -21.60 -21.17 30.91
N GLN A 647 -22.18 -22.34 31.13
CA GLN A 647 -21.79 -23.55 30.42
C GLN A 647 -22.53 -23.64 29.07
N VAL A 648 -21.80 -24.05 28.02
CA VAL A 648 -22.40 -24.36 26.72
C VAL A 648 -23.13 -25.70 26.81
N SER A 649 -24.37 -25.76 26.34
CA SER A 649 -25.25 -26.92 26.50
C SER A 649 -24.82 -28.11 25.63
N GLY A 650 -24.87 -29.31 26.21
CA GLY A 650 -24.74 -30.58 25.47
C GLY A 650 -23.36 -30.95 24.91
N LEU A 651 -22.35 -30.07 24.99
CA LEU A 651 -21.01 -30.35 24.46
C LEU A 651 -20.05 -30.93 25.50
N THR A 652 -19.40 -32.03 25.11
CA THR A 652 -18.29 -32.69 25.80
C THR A 652 -17.21 -33.12 24.79
N GLY A 653 -15.99 -33.39 25.25
CA GLY A 653 -14.88 -33.80 24.38
C GLY A 653 -14.40 -32.71 23.41
N VAL A 654 -14.70 -31.43 23.67
CA VAL A 654 -14.28 -30.31 22.82
C VAL A 654 -12.77 -30.07 22.92
N THR A 655 -12.13 -29.91 21.77
CA THR A 655 -10.68 -29.68 21.63
C THR A 655 -10.33 -28.26 21.20
N SER A 656 -11.21 -27.59 20.43
CA SER A 656 -11.07 -26.20 19.99
C SER A 656 -12.42 -25.52 19.86
N VAL A 657 -12.46 -24.21 20.07
CA VAL A 657 -13.63 -23.33 19.89
C VAL A 657 -13.18 -22.05 19.20
N THR A 658 -13.90 -21.63 18.15
CA THR A 658 -13.73 -20.33 17.50
C THR A 658 -15.07 -19.62 17.32
N GLY A 659 -15.14 -18.38 17.79
CA GLY A 659 -16.27 -17.48 17.58
C GLY A 659 -16.16 -16.68 16.28
N SER A 660 -17.29 -16.14 15.84
CA SER A 660 -17.40 -14.98 14.95
C SER A 660 -18.30 -13.93 15.61
N TRP A 661 -18.68 -12.89 14.87
CA TRP A 661 -19.53 -11.80 15.37
C TRP A 661 -20.83 -12.27 16.05
N ALA A 662 -21.48 -13.30 15.49
CA ALA A 662 -22.82 -13.75 15.85
C ALA A 662 -22.95 -15.27 15.99
N ARG A 663 -21.84 -16.03 15.91
CA ARG A 663 -21.82 -17.49 15.88
C ARG A 663 -20.62 -18.02 16.65
N ALA A 664 -20.63 -19.30 16.99
CA ALA A 664 -19.43 -20.02 17.39
C ALA A 664 -19.44 -21.45 16.86
N PHE A 665 -18.24 -22.00 16.72
CA PHE A 665 -17.97 -23.33 16.19
C PHE A 665 -17.04 -24.08 17.14
N ALA A 666 -17.34 -25.35 17.41
CA ALA A 666 -16.53 -26.23 18.26
C ALA A 666 -16.10 -27.47 17.50
N LEU A 667 -14.82 -27.84 17.64
CA LEU A 667 -14.28 -29.13 17.21
C LEU A 667 -14.26 -30.09 18.40
N LYS A 668 -14.72 -31.32 18.21
CA LYS A 668 -14.60 -32.41 19.19
C LYS A 668 -13.44 -33.34 18.86
N SER A 669 -12.97 -34.09 19.86
CA SER A 669 -11.87 -35.06 19.75
C SER A 669 -12.15 -36.25 18.83
N ASP A 670 -13.40 -36.42 18.38
CA ASP A 670 -13.84 -37.45 17.44
C ASP A 670 -13.92 -36.95 15.98
N GLY A 671 -13.43 -35.73 15.70
CA GLY A 671 -13.44 -35.15 14.36
C GLY A 671 -14.77 -34.51 13.94
N THR A 672 -15.80 -34.56 14.79
CA THR A 672 -17.09 -33.88 14.53
C THR A 672 -17.02 -32.39 14.88
N VAL A 673 -17.73 -31.56 14.10
CA VAL A 673 -17.84 -30.11 14.32
C VAL A 673 -19.28 -29.74 14.67
N PHE A 674 -19.43 -28.84 15.64
CA PHE A 674 -20.70 -28.29 16.09
C PHE A 674 -20.70 -26.76 15.93
N SER A 675 -21.89 -26.17 15.76
CA SER A 675 -22.10 -24.74 15.52
C SER A 675 -23.31 -24.23 16.31
N TRP A 676 -23.32 -22.95 16.68
CA TRP A 676 -24.48 -22.27 17.27
C TRP A 676 -24.41 -20.76 17.08
N GLY A 677 -25.49 -20.07 17.45
CA GLY A 677 -25.72 -18.66 17.14
C GLY A 677 -26.56 -18.47 15.89
N ASP A 678 -26.35 -17.36 15.19
CA ASP A 678 -27.06 -16.94 13.98
C ASP A 678 -26.98 -17.95 12.81
N ASN A 679 -28.11 -18.23 12.14
CA ASN A 679 -28.18 -19.11 10.96
C ASN A 679 -28.64 -18.41 9.67
N ARG A 680 -28.41 -17.10 9.52
CA ARG A 680 -28.63 -16.43 8.22
C ARG A 680 -27.73 -17.06 7.15
N SER A 681 -28.29 -17.28 5.96
CA SER A 681 -27.58 -17.81 4.80
C SER A 681 -26.89 -19.16 5.09
N GLY A 682 -27.50 -20.00 5.93
CA GLY A 682 -26.95 -21.31 6.29
C GLY A 682 -25.67 -21.29 7.14
N GLY A 683 -25.37 -20.18 7.84
CA GLY A 683 -24.13 -19.97 8.59
C GLY A 683 -23.76 -21.02 9.65
N LEU A 684 -24.70 -21.89 10.06
CA LEU A 684 -24.44 -23.02 10.96
C LEU A 684 -24.01 -24.32 10.25
N GLY A 685 -24.18 -24.46 8.93
CA GLY A 685 -23.71 -25.64 8.19
C GLY A 685 -24.43 -26.96 8.50
N ASN A 686 -25.59 -26.90 9.17
CA ASN A 686 -26.35 -28.07 9.63
C ASN A 686 -27.36 -28.61 8.58
N GLY A 687 -27.44 -27.98 7.40
CA GLY A 687 -28.41 -28.28 6.35
C GLY A 687 -29.76 -27.54 6.47
N SER A 688 -29.88 -26.59 7.40
CA SER A 688 -31.04 -25.69 7.53
C SER A 688 -30.68 -24.25 7.18
N ASP A 689 -31.67 -23.49 6.68
CA ASP A 689 -31.61 -22.04 6.53
C ASP A 689 -32.69 -21.40 7.45
N CYS A 690 -32.95 -20.11 7.25
CA CYS A 690 -33.90 -19.27 7.97
C CYS A 690 -35.33 -19.84 8.06
N GLY A 691 -35.63 -20.56 9.14
CA GLY A 691 -36.98 -20.87 9.60
C GLY A 691 -37.52 -19.84 10.62
N PRO A 692 -38.66 -20.12 11.28
CA PRO A 692 -39.11 -19.34 12.44
C PRO A 692 -38.11 -19.49 13.59
N GLY A 693 -37.28 -18.46 13.79
CA GLY A 693 -36.09 -18.51 14.65
C GLY A 693 -34.83 -18.60 13.80
N CYS A 694 -34.20 -17.46 13.54
CA CYS A 694 -33.06 -17.33 12.62
C CYS A 694 -31.70 -17.67 13.27
N LEU A 695 -31.70 -18.51 14.30
CA LEU A 695 -30.56 -18.82 15.17
C LEU A 695 -30.77 -20.15 15.91
N SER A 696 -29.69 -20.72 16.44
CA SER A 696 -29.74 -21.78 17.45
C SER A 696 -29.08 -21.34 18.74
N THR A 697 -29.82 -21.34 19.86
CA THR A 697 -29.29 -21.06 21.20
C THR A 697 -28.53 -22.25 21.81
N VAL A 698 -28.48 -23.39 21.12
CA VAL A 698 -27.73 -24.60 21.51
C VAL A 698 -26.85 -25.11 20.36
N PRO A 699 -25.75 -25.82 20.65
CA PRO A 699 -24.92 -26.50 19.64
C PRO A 699 -25.73 -27.48 18.79
N VAL A 700 -25.66 -27.30 17.47
CA VAL A 700 -26.13 -28.24 16.44
C VAL A 700 -24.93 -28.80 15.68
N GLN A 701 -25.03 -30.04 15.18
CA GLN A 701 -23.93 -30.66 14.45
C GLN A 701 -23.83 -30.11 13.02
N VAL A 702 -22.61 -29.80 12.57
CA VAL A 702 -22.33 -29.43 11.17
C VAL A 702 -22.44 -30.69 10.31
N ARG A 703 -23.23 -30.64 9.23
CA ARG A 703 -23.64 -31.83 8.48
C ARG A 703 -22.48 -32.38 7.65
N GLY A 704 -22.18 -33.67 7.80
CA GLY A 704 -21.18 -34.36 6.99
C GLY A 704 -19.72 -34.16 7.40
N VAL A 705 -19.45 -33.47 8.52
CA VAL A 705 -18.08 -33.32 9.06
C VAL A 705 -17.84 -34.33 10.18
N ALA A 706 -16.88 -35.24 9.95
CA ALA A 706 -16.52 -36.31 10.89
C ALA A 706 -15.01 -36.57 11.01
N ASP A 707 -14.18 -35.94 10.18
CA ASP A 707 -12.72 -36.13 10.13
C ASP A 707 -11.93 -34.82 10.23
N ALA A 708 -12.51 -33.80 10.88
CA ALA A 708 -11.86 -32.50 11.06
C ALA A 708 -10.71 -32.55 12.08
N LYS A 709 -9.58 -31.93 11.74
CA LYS A 709 -8.43 -31.70 12.63
C LYS A 709 -8.33 -30.26 13.14
N ALA A 710 -8.96 -29.31 12.44
CA ALA A 710 -9.09 -27.91 12.87
C ALA A 710 -10.42 -27.33 12.42
N VAL A 711 -10.90 -26.31 13.14
CA VAL A 711 -12.10 -25.52 12.82
C VAL A 711 -11.69 -24.07 12.65
N GLY A 712 -12.26 -23.39 11.67
CA GLY A 712 -12.04 -21.98 11.38
C GLY A 712 -13.36 -21.26 11.09
N ARG A 713 -13.29 -19.96 10.86
CA ARG A 713 -14.47 -19.10 10.65
C ARG A 713 -14.20 -17.99 9.65
N PHE A 714 -15.28 -17.38 9.17
CA PHE A 714 -15.26 -16.10 8.48
C PHE A 714 -16.60 -15.37 8.72
N GLY A 715 -16.77 -14.13 8.27
CA GLY A 715 -18.00 -13.36 8.54
C GLY A 715 -19.30 -14.04 8.07
N GLY A 716 -19.25 -14.73 6.93
CA GLY A 716 -20.39 -15.45 6.34
C GLY A 716 -20.72 -16.81 6.97
N GLY A 717 -19.79 -17.44 7.70
CA GLY A 717 -19.95 -18.82 8.17
C GLY A 717 -18.69 -19.46 8.76
N GLY A 718 -18.46 -20.73 8.46
CA GLY A 718 -17.44 -21.57 9.10
C GLY A 718 -16.62 -22.41 8.12
N TYR A 719 -15.48 -22.92 8.61
CA TYR A 719 -14.62 -23.87 7.91
C TYR A 719 -14.31 -25.08 8.80
N ALA A 720 -14.13 -26.25 8.18
CA ALA A 720 -13.53 -27.43 8.80
C ALA A 720 -12.34 -27.89 7.95
N VAL A 721 -11.16 -27.97 8.55
CA VAL A 721 -9.96 -28.54 7.92
C VAL A 721 -9.96 -30.04 8.21
N ARG A 722 -10.01 -30.86 7.16
CA ARG A 722 -10.04 -32.32 7.26
C ARG A 722 -8.68 -32.92 7.56
N ALA A 723 -8.62 -34.19 7.95
CA ALA A 723 -7.38 -34.89 8.31
C ALA A 723 -6.32 -34.78 7.20
N ASP A 724 -6.70 -35.07 5.96
CA ASP A 724 -5.89 -34.92 4.74
C ASP A 724 -5.47 -33.46 4.40
N GLY A 725 -6.07 -32.48 5.08
CA GLY A 725 -5.79 -31.06 4.88
C GLY A 725 -6.55 -30.40 3.73
N THR A 726 -7.59 -31.05 3.17
CA THR A 726 -8.59 -30.29 2.38
C THR A 726 -9.49 -29.49 3.33
N VAL A 727 -10.20 -28.51 2.76
CA VAL A 727 -11.04 -27.57 3.52
C VAL A 727 -12.49 -27.71 3.07
N LEU A 728 -13.39 -27.94 4.01
CA LEU A 728 -14.82 -27.75 3.85
C LEU A 728 -15.22 -26.36 4.39
N GLY A 729 -16.16 -25.69 3.75
CA GLY A 729 -16.71 -24.40 4.20
C GLY A 729 -18.21 -24.27 3.95
N TRP A 730 -18.89 -23.42 4.72
CA TRP A 730 -20.33 -23.18 4.62
C TRP A 730 -20.71 -21.74 5.01
N GLY A 731 -21.96 -21.34 4.73
CA GLY A 731 -22.49 -20.00 4.98
C GLY A 731 -22.54 -19.13 3.72
N SER A 732 -22.64 -17.81 3.91
CA SER A 732 -22.63 -16.80 2.82
C SER A 732 -21.29 -16.75 2.10
N ASN A 733 -21.32 -16.58 0.77
CA ASN A 733 -20.15 -16.36 -0.08
C ASN A 733 -20.07 -14.92 -0.62
N ASP A 734 -20.82 -13.96 -0.07
CA ASP A 734 -20.88 -12.58 -0.56
C ASP A 734 -19.52 -11.84 -0.50
N SER A 735 -18.62 -12.29 0.38
CA SER A 735 -17.23 -11.84 0.48
C SER A 735 -16.20 -12.85 -0.08
N PHE A 736 -16.64 -13.81 -0.91
CA PHE A 736 -15.83 -14.87 -1.50
C PHE A 736 -15.09 -15.79 -0.50
N GLY A 737 -15.60 -15.95 0.72
CA GLY A 737 -14.98 -16.81 1.74
C GLY A 737 -14.90 -18.29 1.35
N LEU A 738 -15.85 -18.79 0.54
CA LEU A 738 -15.83 -20.14 -0.03
C LEU A 738 -15.07 -20.19 -1.38
N GLY A 739 -14.37 -19.11 -1.75
CA GLY A 739 -13.73 -18.94 -3.04
C GLY A 739 -14.73 -19.12 -4.19
N ALA A 740 -14.33 -19.88 -5.21
CA ALA A 740 -15.17 -20.22 -6.35
C ALA A 740 -16.19 -21.36 -6.10
N ALA A 741 -16.32 -21.90 -4.87
CA ALA A 741 -17.19 -23.06 -4.60
C ALA A 741 -18.70 -22.76 -4.76
N VAL A 742 -19.14 -21.53 -4.47
CA VAL A 742 -20.55 -21.13 -4.51
C VAL A 742 -20.69 -19.83 -5.30
N MET A 743 -20.85 -19.95 -6.62
CA MET A 743 -20.88 -18.84 -7.58
C MET A 743 -22.23 -18.69 -8.31
N SER A 744 -23.25 -19.43 -7.90
CA SER A 744 -24.62 -19.36 -8.42
C SER A 744 -25.57 -18.81 -7.35
N TYR A 745 -26.70 -18.22 -7.75
CA TYR A 745 -27.74 -17.81 -6.80
C TYR A 745 -28.48 -19.03 -6.21
N PRO A 746 -28.77 -19.07 -4.90
CA PRO A 746 -28.34 -18.10 -3.89
C PRO A 746 -26.85 -18.28 -3.52
N TYR A 747 -26.13 -17.16 -3.31
CA TYR A 747 -24.67 -17.15 -3.07
C TYR A 747 -24.27 -17.62 -1.66
N TYR A 748 -24.86 -18.72 -1.17
CA TYR A 748 -24.54 -19.34 0.11
C TYR A 748 -24.81 -20.85 0.09
N THR A 749 -24.30 -21.56 1.09
CA THR A 749 -24.64 -22.99 1.29
C THR A 749 -24.95 -23.31 2.75
N THR A 750 -26.01 -24.09 2.97
CA THR A 750 -26.45 -24.58 4.27
C THR A 750 -25.72 -25.85 4.71
N VAL A 751 -24.97 -26.50 3.81
CA VAL A 751 -24.14 -27.67 4.06
C VAL A 751 -22.69 -27.39 3.65
N PRO A 752 -21.69 -28.02 4.30
CA PRO A 752 -20.30 -27.84 3.91
C PRO A 752 -20.02 -28.31 2.48
N VAL A 753 -19.27 -27.48 1.73
CA VAL A 753 -18.73 -27.80 0.40
C VAL A 753 -17.22 -27.70 0.42
N GLU A 754 -16.53 -28.40 -0.48
CA GLU A 754 -15.07 -28.27 -0.59
C GLU A 754 -14.69 -26.89 -1.13
N VAL A 755 -13.71 -26.24 -0.49
CA VAL A 755 -13.18 -24.94 -0.89
C VAL A 755 -11.98 -25.18 -1.84
N PRO A 756 -12.13 -24.94 -3.16
CA PRO A 756 -11.17 -25.41 -4.16
C PRO A 756 -9.83 -24.68 -4.06
N GLY A 757 -8.74 -25.41 -4.33
CA GLY A 757 -7.38 -24.90 -4.31
C GLY A 757 -6.68 -24.96 -2.94
N LEU A 758 -7.36 -25.41 -1.89
CA LEU A 758 -6.80 -25.60 -0.55
C LEU A 758 -6.52 -27.07 -0.24
N SER A 759 -5.25 -27.42 -0.04
CA SER A 759 -4.81 -28.76 0.37
C SER A 759 -3.59 -28.70 1.30
N GLY A 760 -3.43 -29.69 2.17
CA GLY A 760 -2.38 -29.72 3.19
C GLY A 760 -2.55 -28.67 4.31
N VAL A 761 -3.72 -28.04 4.43
CA VAL A 761 -3.97 -26.95 5.39
C VAL A 761 -3.80 -27.44 6.84
N LYS A 762 -3.24 -26.57 7.68
CA LYS A 762 -3.01 -26.72 9.13
C LYS A 762 -3.99 -25.87 9.94
N ALA A 763 -4.18 -24.60 9.56
CA ALA A 763 -5.07 -23.63 10.21
C ALA A 763 -5.70 -22.68 9.19
N ILE A 764 -6.87 -22.12 9.49
CA ILE A 764 -7.66 -21.29 8.56
C ILE A 764 -8.53 -20.25 9.30
N THR A 765 -8.53 -18.99 8.84
CA THR A 765 -9.44 -17.94 9.33
C THR A 765 -9.66 -16.86 8.27
N ASP A 766 -10.89 -16.36 8.14
CA ASP A 766 -11.30 -15.11 7.46
C ASP A 766 -10.85 -14.89 5.99
N GLY A 767 -10.32 -15.90 5.30
CA GLY A 767 -9.73 -15.79 3.95
C GLY A 767 -8.23 -16.07 3.88
N LEU A 768 -7.65 -16.61 4.96
CA LEU A 768 -6.25 -17.01 5.09
C LEU A 768 -6.17 -18.48 5.50
N ALA A 769 -5.29 -19.26 4.88
CA ALA A 769 -4.96 -20.63 5.30
C ALA A 769 -3.45 -20.84 5.40
N LEU A 770 -3.01 -21.38 6.53
CA LEU A 770 -1.64 -21.86 6.75
C LEU A 770 -1.51 -23.30 6.26
N ARG A 771 -0.49 -23.58 5.43
CA ARG A 771 -0.20 -24.87 4.79
C ARG A 771 1.13 -25.43 5.25
#